data_AF-A0A355DT01-F1
#
_entry.id   AF-A0A355DT01-F1
#
_cell.length_a   1.000
_cell.length_b   1.000
_cell.length_c   1.000
_cell.angle_alpha   90.00
_cell.angle_beta   90.00
_cell.angle_gamma   90.00
#
_symmetry.space_group_name_H-M   'P 1'
#
loop_
_entity.id
_entity.type
_entity.pdbx_description
1 polymer ?
#
loop_
_entity_poly.entity_id
_entity_poly.type
_entity_poly.pdbx_seq_one_letter_code
_entity_poly.pdbx_strand_id
1 'polypeptide(L)'
;MPVDAGNTLSTAFNFGDRSGNNTDTLSWDESLNSTDGEDFYRFVLLNPSTGTLSLTGLSGDANLELLDSDGNIIDSSENSSTSDESISIDLEAGTYYVRTYSADSASTGYILNWELVGTETDAGNTLITALDFGAFANSSKRWINNFLSTTDTDDYYKFDLYEDSRINLSLSNLVDNADIELLNSNGDVIQSAASSGTEDEFISENLGIGNYYIHVSNSNNDSTTYKLELATTSSPDYAGNSLPVARDIGILSHTPQTLVDFVGANGDPDDYYRFEVADTRNFKLNLSNLNSNADVALLDADGNPIAQSSEPGTSNEVITHELDPGTYYIWISQSESNSTDYSVAVRALLPTEVLPTTERVSISSDGVQGNNDSFRSAISNDGRYVVFHSYANNLVPGDTNEAVDVFVYDRLTGTTERVSVDSDGTQGDKDSFQVAISADGRYIAFNSYASNLVPDDTNGVTDIFVHDRLTQITERVSVDSDGVQGDKDSFIPAISADGRYIAFYSSASNLVVGDTNQAEDVFVYDRTTKTTELVSVASDGSQGNSHSFRPVISADGRYVAFYSYANNLVPDDTNENSDVFVYDRITKTTELVSFESNGTHGQDSTYDPTVYSPTISGDGRYVAFNAYLFDFDLGNTTGALDIFIYDRLLGTTEQVSSASNDTQAYTTSFNPTISADGNYVVFNAFAYDVVSGNTNSQSDVFIYNCITGTTERLTITNEGTQGYYSSGEAALSADGRYVTFYSSSSTLVAGDTNQVVDIFVQDRGIIENPIIFDHAGNSLNTARDIGILSNTQSFQDWIGNNDILDYYRFDIASDSNVTLALISEEQSQPTYLELLDNQGRIISSSESSINADVYKGTYYGVVYRPYNSITNYTFQGSATSLPADQARNSFNEARDISILVGTQTFSDSLNTLDLEDYYRFELTKESTVNLTLDREDSNNNAYLRLFDSKGNELNGSSTTINRNLVAGIYYAYVSQSYGKTNYNLTASATPTATSIPFQIRSVTPNRGSNTGQTTLTIEGAKFTPNAAISLIDSANVARSASQITWLDDTTLTATFDLKGLTTGAYDVKVTDTTGTAAVNDIFTVNSNPPGQLEVFLSTPSAIRPWWTREAVITYRNTGNTDIPAPLFTLTADNAEFRQPGQSEFNGNSIQFLGINNTGQAGILAPGASGSFVVSFRPTDNADNINFTLNTVKPGETIDWNAIKDSSKPDSISTDSWNTIWNNFTSSVGNTTDSYQAVLDENATYLSQLGNYTSDVSK
;
A
#
# COMPACT_ATOMS: atom_id res chain seq x y z
N MET A 1 61.60 -1.09 -32.16
CA MET A 1 62.68 -1.48 -33.09
C MET A 1 62.72 -0.39 -34.16
N PRO A 2 63.88 0.08 -34.64
CA PRO A 2 63.89 0.99 -35.78
C PRO A 2 63.09 0.34 -36.91
N VAL A 3 62.21 1.12 -37.54
CA VAL A 3 61.42 0.67 -38.68
C VAL A 3 62.36 0.72 -39.87
N ASP A 4 62.62 -0.43 -40.48
CA ASP A 4 63.39 -0.57 -41.72
C ASP A 4 62.86 0.43 -42.77
N ALA A 5 63.77 1.19 -43.39
CA ALA A 5 63.43 2.23 -44.35
C ALA A 5 62.85 1.65 -45.65
N GLY A 6 63.04 0.35 -45.89
CA GLY A 6 62.45 -0.38 -47.00
C GLY A 6 63.25 -0.25 -48.29
N ASN A 7 63.29 -1.34 -49.07
CA ASN A 7 64.38 -1.54 -50.04
C ASN A 7 63.93 -1.28 -51.49
N THR A 8 62.80 -0.61 -51.67
CA THR A 8 62.20 -0.23 -52.97
C THR A 8 61.40 1.06 -52.84
N LEU A 9 61.15 1.78 -53.94
CA LEU A 9 60.26 2.97 -53.95
C LEU A 9 58.86 2.69 -53.36
N SER A 10 58.31 1.50 -53.56
CA SER A 10 56.97 1.14 -53.10
C SER A 10 56.88 0.86 -51.59
N THR A 11 58.01 0.53 -50.99
CA THR A 11 58.14 0.20 -49.56
C THR A 11 58.87 1.30 -48.79
N ALA A 12 59.17 2.42 -49.45
CA ALA A 12 59.94 3.51 -48.89
C ALA A 12 59.27 4.08 -47.65
N PHE A 13 60.07 4.33 -46.61
CA PHE A 13 59.59 4.95 -45.39
C PHE A 13 59.14 6.39 -45.64
N ASN A 14 57.87 6.67 -45.33
CA ASN A 14 57.26 7.97 -45.59
C ASN A 14 57.51 8.93 -44.41
N PHE A 15 58.29 9.98 -44.66
CA PHE A 15 58.60 11.02 -43.68
C PHE A 15 57.56 12.15 -43.59
N GLY A 16 56.45 12.06 -44.33
CA GLY A 16 55.35 13.04 -44.31
C GLY A 16 55.56 14.25 -45.23
N ASP A 17 54.55 15.10 -45.30
CA ASP A 17 54.52 16.31 -46.13
C ASP A 17 55.35 17.43 -45.50
N ARG A 18 56.19 18.10 -46.31
CA ARG A 18 57.14 19.12 -45.87
C ARG A 18 56.78 20.47 -46.49
N SER A 19 56.48 21.45 -45.64
CA SER A 19 56.19 22.83 -46.04
C SER A 19 57.45 23.70 -45.89
N GLY A 20 57.92 24.29 -46.98
CA GLY A 20 59.20 25.03 -47.03
C GLY A 20 59.25 26.35 -46.24
N ASN A 21 58.22 26.78 -45.51
CA ASN A 21 58.23 28.14 -44.95
C ASN A 21 59.08 28.31 -43.66
N ASN A 22 59.89 27.30 -43.28
CA ASN A 22 60.92 27.34 -42.23
C ASN A 22 62.07 26.37 -42.57
N THR A 23 63.25 26.54 -41.95
CA THR A 23 64.36 25.57 -42.02
C THR A 23 63.94 24.24 -41.41
N ASP A 24 63.67 23.23 -42.24
CA ASP A 24 63.34 21.87 -41.78
C ASP A 24 64.62 21.03 -41.66
N THR A 25 65.03 20.72 -40.42
CA THR A 25 66.18 19.88 -40.12
C THR A 25 65.75 18.57 -39.47
N LEU A 26 66.03 17.43 -40.11
CA LEU A 26 65.90 16.10 -39.50
C LEU A 26 67.18 15.30 -39.63
N SER A 27 67.36 14.39 -38.69
CA SER A 27 68.40 13.37 -38.65
C SER A 27 67.76 12.01 -38.38
N TRP A 28 68.14 10.99 -39.14
CA TRP A 28 67.65 9.63 -38.98
C TRP A 28 68.80 8.62 -38.98
N ASP A 29 68.85 7.76 -37.96
CA ASP A 29 69.90 6.76 -37.78
C ASP A 29 69.44 5.39 -38.28
N GLU A 30 70.18 4.77 -39.21
CA GLU A 30 69.95 3.39 -39.66
C GLU A 30 71.25 2.70 -40.12
N SER A 31 71.19 1.48 -40.68
CA SER A 31 72.36 0.69 -41.06
C SER A 31 72.15 -0.19 -42.29
N LEU A 32 73.15 -0.18 -43.17
CA LEU A 32 73.23 -1.05 -44.35
C LEU A 32 74.09 -2.28 -44.05
N ASN A 33 73.69 -3.43 -44.62
CA ASN A 33 74.44 -4.68 -44.52
C ASN A 33 74.17 -5.60 -45.73
N SER A 34 74.77 -6.79 -45.74
CA SER A 34 74.66 -7.71 -46.88
C SER A 34 73.28 -8.32 -47.11
N THR A 35 72.36 -8.21 -46.16
CA THR A 35 70.94 -8.59 -46.31
C THR A 35 70.01 -7.40 -46.52
N ASP A 36 70.50 -6.20 -46.20
CA ASP A 36 69.76 -4.95 -46.27
C ASP A 36 70.66 -3.86 -46.89
N GLY A 37 70.81 -3.96 -48.21
CA GLY A 37 71.85 -3.27 -48.95
C GLY A 37 71.45 -1.88 -49.45
N GLU A 38 70.16 -1.54 -49.39
CA GLU A 38 69.57 -0.31 -49.88
C GLU A 38 68.37 0.10 -49.04
N ASP A 39 68.30 1.37 -48.68
CA ASP A 39 67.20 1.99 -47.96
C ASP A 39 66.57 3.10 -48.80
N PHE A 40 65.24 3.20 -48.82
CA PHE A 40 64.49 4.22 -49.54
C PHE A 40 63.61 5.05 -48.61
N TYR A 41 63.70 6.36 -48.74
CA TYR A 41 62.88 7.30 -47.99
C TYR A 41 62.03 8.13 -48.94
N ARG A 42 60.77 8.41 -48.58
CA ARG A 42 59.83 9.22 -49.38
C ARG A 42 59.45 10.49 -48.63
N PHE A 43 59.42 11.62 -49.33
CA PHE A 43 58.87 12.88 -48.82
C PHE A 43 58.12 13.65 -49.91
N VAL A 44 57.21 14.55 -49.51
CA VAL A 44 56.48 15.45 -50.40
C VAL A 44 56.86 16.88 -50.06
N LEU A 45 57.37 17.64 -51.04
CA LEU A 45 57.55 19.08 -50.93
C LEU A 45 56.25 19.78 -51.33
N LEU A 46 55.67 20.55 -50.43
CA LEU A 46 54.46 21.33 -50.70
C LEU A 46 54.77 22.63 -51.46
N ASN A 47 55.98 23.18 -51.29
CA ASN A 47 56.46 24.41 -51.95
C ASN A 47 57.86 24.18 -52.55
N PRO A 48 58.26 24.93 -53.60
CA PRO A 48 59.63 24.93 -54.09
C PRO A 48 60.61 25.24 -52.95
N SER A 49 61.67 24.43 -52.85
CA SER A 49 62.58 24.43 -51.69
C SER A 49 64.03 24.22 -52.12
N THR A 50 64.94 24.92 -51.45
CA THR A 50 66.40 24.81 -51.60
C THR A 50 67.02 24.29 -50.31
N GLY A 51 68.15 23.57 -50.36
CA GLY A 51 68.69 22.94 -49.15
C GLY A 51 69.89 22.03 -49.35
N THR A 52 70.14 21.17 -48.36
CA THR A 52 71.16 20.10 -48.44
C THR A 52 70.63 18.79 -47.88
N LEU A 53 71.08 17.68 -48.45
CA LEU A 53 70.91 16.31 -47.97
C LEU A 53 72.30 15.74 -47.71
N SER A 54 72.50 15.01 -46.62
CA SER A 54 73.80 14.44 -46.30
C SER A 54 73.69 13.12 -45.56
N LEU A 55 74.62 12.22 -45.85
CA LEU A 55 74.78 10.93 -45.19
C LEU A 55 76.05 11.00 -44.35
N THR A 56 75.92 10.89 -43.04
CA THR A 56 77.06 11.07 -42.10
C THR A 56 77.18 9.88 -41.15
N GLY A 57 78.28 9.80 -40.39
CA GLY A 57 78.44 8.76 -39.37
C GLY A 57 78.80 7.38 -39.92
N LEU A 58 79.27 7.31 -41.18
CA LEU A 58 79.59 6.09 -41.89
C LEU A 58 80.75 5.31 -41.25
N SER A 59 80.55 4.01 -41.03
CA SER A 59 81.58 3.05 -40.61
C SER A 59 82.08 2.14 -41.75
N GLY A 60 81.50 2.26 -42.94
CA GLY A 60 81.83 1.59 -44.19
C GLY A 60 81.22 2.34 -45.38
N ASP A 61 81.54 1.91 -46.60
CA ASP A 61 81.26 2.67 -47.83
C ASP A 61 79.78 2.62 -48.22
N ALA A 62 79.13 3.78 -48.30
CA ALA A 62 77.73 3.91 -48.69
C ALA A 62 77.49 5.23 -49.42
N ASN A 63 76.66 5.15 -50.45
CA ASN A 63 76.36 6.24 -51.36
C ASN A 63 74.96 6.80 -51.11
N LEU A 64 74.72 8.02 -51.57
CA LEU A 64 73.47 8.75 -51.43
C LEU A 64 72.96 9.18 -52.81
N GLU A 65 71.69 8.90 -53.11
CA GLU A 65 70.99 9.31 -54.32
C GLU A 65 69.69 10.05 -53.97
N LEU A 66 69.38 11.11 -54.71
CA LEU A 66 68.10 11.81 -54.70
C LEU A 66 67.36 11.48 -55.99
N LEU A 67 66.08 11.08 -55.90
CA LEU A 67 65.28 10.60 -57.03
C LEU A 67 63.95 11.33 -57.16
N ASP A 68 63.45 11.43 -58.40
CA ASP A 68 62.11 11.95 -58.70
C ASP A 68 60.99 10.92 -58.40
N SER A 69 59.73 11.31 -58.61
CA SER A 69 58.57 10.45 -58.34
C SER A 69 58.51 9.18 -59.19
N ASP A 70 59.19 9.17 -60.34
CA ASP A 70 59.27 8.01 -61.25
C ASP A 70 60.48 7.12 -60.94
N GLY A 71 61.32 7.51 -59.98
CA GLY A 71 62.53 6.80 -59.57
C GLY A 71 63.75 7.06 -60.44
N ASN A 72 63.76 8.15 -61.22
CA ASN A 72 64.97 8.59 -61.91
C ASN A 72 65.86 9.40 -60.97
N ILE A 73 67.18 9.21 -61.06
CA ILE A 73 68.16 9.94 -60.25
C ILE A 73 68.20 11.41 -60.68
N ILE A 74 67.97 12.30 -59.72
CA ILE A 74 68.10 13.75 -59.84
C ILE A 74 69.55 14.15 -59.58
N ASP A 75 70.13 13.67 -58.47
CA ASP A 75 71.53 13.92 -58.09
C ASP A 75 72.06 12.79 -57.19
N SER A 76 73.38 12.65 -57.07
CA SER A 76 74.02 11.55 -56.32
C SER A 76 75.39 11.93 -55.76
N SER A 77 75.78 11.34 -54.64
CA SER A 77 77.09 11.45 -54.01
C SER A 77 77.66 10.06 -53.69
N GLU A 78 78.88 9.78 -54.14
CA GLU A 78 79.56 8.47 -54.06
C GLU A 78 81.04 8.61 -53.60
N ASN A 79 81.27 9.29 -52.49
CA ASN A 79 82.57 9.42 -51.85
C ASN A 79 83.03 8.12 -51.18
N SER A 80 84.13 7.55 -51.66
CA SER A 80 84.68 6.30 -51.15
C SER A 80 84.98 6.26 -49.64
N SER A 81 84.96 5.04 -49.09
CA SER A 81 85.35 4.65 -47.73
C SER A 81 84.37 5.03 -46.62
N THR A 82 84.67 6.02 -45.78
CA THR A 82 83.82 6.41 -44.63
C THR A 82 83.63 7.93 -44.63
N SER A 83 83.69 8.53 -45.82
CA SER A 83 83.56 9.96 -46.00
C SER A 83 82.08 10.28 -46.09
N ASP A 84 81.63 11.38 -45.49
CA ASP A 84 80.22 11.77 -45.57
C ASP A 84 79.80 12.04 -47.03
N GLU A 85 78.55 11.70 -47.35
CA GLU A 85 77.93 12.04 -48.63
C GLU A 85 77.11 13.31 -48.51
N SER A 86 77.05 14.13 -49.56
CA SER A 86 76.18 15.30 -49.55
C SER A 86 75.73 15.73 -50.95
N ILE A 87 74.44 16.09 -51.04
CA ILE A 87 73.74 16.57 -52.22
C ILE A 87 73.13 17.94 -51.88
N SER A 88 73.25 18.91 -52.79
CA SER A 88 72.53 20.19 -52.68
C SER A 88 71.16 20.08 -53.34
N ILE A 89 70.13 20.58 -52.68
CA ILE A 89 68.74 20.51 -53.13
C ILE A 89 68.31 21.86 -53.68
N ASP A 90 67.68 21.84 -54.86
CA ASP A 90 66.93 22.93 -55.48
C ASP A 90 65.78 22.30 -56.28
N LEU A 91 64.62 22.16 -55.64
CA LEU A 91 63.50 21.35 -56.14
C LEU A 91 62.20 22.16 -56.12
N GLU A 92 61.36 21.92 -57.11
CA GLU A 92 59.97 22.38 -57.13
C GLU A 92 59.09 21.59 -56.14
N ALA A 93 57.84 22.04 -55.94
CA ALA A 93 56.87 21.24 -55.19
C ALA A 93 56.61 19.89 -55.89
N GLY A 94 56.60 18.79 -55.15
CA GLY A 94 56.52 17.45 -55.72
C GLY A 94 56.85 16.32 -54.75
N THR A 95 56.66 15.07 -55.18
CA THR A 95 57.07 13.88 -54.42
C THR A 95 58.47 13.46 -54.84
N TYR A 96 59.35 13.21 -53.86
CA TYR A 96 60.74 12.83 -54.08
C TYR A 96 61.13 11.65 -53.19
N TYR A 97 62.20 10.96 -53.59
CA TYR A 97 62.75 9.83 -52.87
C TYR A 97 64.25 10.02 -52.60
N VAL A 98 64.72 9.51 -51.48
CA VAL A 98 66.15 9.39 -51.17
C VAL A 98 66.49 7.92 -51.11
N ARG A 99 67.58 7.51 -51.78
CA ARG A 99 68.11 6.16 -51.69
C ARG A 99 69.50 6.20 -51.10
N THR A 100 69.74 5.37 -50.10
CA THR A 100 71.08 5.13 -49.54
C THR A 100 71.44 3.68 -49.75
N TYR A 101 72.61 3.38 -50.32
CA TYR A 101 73.00 2.01 -50.64
C TYR A 101 74.47 1.73 -50.39
N SER A 102 74.78 0.48 -50.06
CA SER A 102 76.14 0.05 -49.75
C SER A 102 77.00 -0.04 -51.02
N ALA A 103 78.18 0.57 -51.00
CA ALA A 103 79.19 0.37 -52.03
C ALA A 103 79.98 -0.92 -51.72
N ASP A 104 80.15 -1.79 -52.72
CA ASP A 104 80.82 -3.10 -52.60
C ASP A 104 80.29 -4.02 -51.48
N SER A 105 79.00 -3.90 -51.13
CA SER A 105 78.35 -4.67 -50.04
C SER A 105 78.98 -4.45 -48.66
N ALA A 106 79.56 -3.26 -48.43
CA ALA A 106 80.03 -2.85 -47.11
C ALA A 106 78.87 -2.79 -46.10
N SER A 107 79.15 -3.13 -44.84
CA SER A 107 78.19 -2.92 -43.75
C SER A 107 78.55 -1.65 -42.99
N THR A 108 77.59 -0.75 -42.86
CA THR A 108 77.80 0.58 -42.28
C THR A 108 76.55 1.09 -41.58
N GLY A 109 76.72 1.73 -40.43
CA GLY A 109 75.68 2.60 -39.88
C GLY A 109 75.75 3.97 -40.55
N TYR A 110 74.63 4.66 -40.67
CA TYR A 110 74.58 6.01 -41.22
C TYR A 110 73.54 6.87 -40.49
N ILE A 111 73.75 8.18 -40.60
CA ILE A 111 72.83 9.22 -40.16
C ILE A 111 72.47 10.04 -41.40
N LEU A 112 71.22 9.93 -41.85
CA LEU A 112 70.70 10.73 -42.95
C LEU A 112 70.19 12.07 -42.39
N ASN A 113 70.80 13.17 -42.83
CA ASN A 113 70.43 14.53 -42.47
C ASN A 113 69.91 15.29 -43.69
N TRP A 114 68.92 16.17 -43.48
CA TRP A 114 68.58 17.20 -44.46
C TRP A 114 68.32 18.55 -43.82
N GLU A 115 68.46 19.60 -44.61
CA GLU A 115 68.14 20.99 -44.26
C GLU A 115 67.45 21.64 -45.48
N LEU A 116 66.17 21.99 -45.38
CA LEU A 116 65.36 22.55 -46.47
C LEU A 116 64.80 23.94 -46.12
N VAL A 117 64.80 24.87 -47.07
CA VAL A 117 64.28 26.24 -46.98
C VAL A 117 63.47 26.57 -48.24
N GLY A 118 62.20 26.92 -48.08
CA GLY A 118 61.25 27.26 -49.13
C GLY A 118 61.36 28.70 -49.63
N THR A 119 60.88 28.94 -50.85
CA THR A 119 60.82 30.26 -51.49
C THR A 119 59.38 30.82 -51.48
N GLU A 120 59.21 32.13 -51.25
CA GLU A 120 57.91 32.77 -50.95
C GLU A 120 56.86 32.66 -52.10
N THR A 121 55.59 32.45 -51.74
CA THR A 121 54.43 32.38 -52.65
C THR A 121 53.40 33.45 -52.28
N ASP A 122 52.99 34.25 -53.27
CA ASP A 122 51.95 35.30 -53.18
C ASP A 122 50.56 34.65 -53.14
N ALA A 123 49.67 35.11 -52.24
CA ALA A 123 48.34 34.51 -52.09
C ALA A 123 47.34 34.96 -53.18
N GLY A 124 47.69 36.00 -53.94
CA GLY A 124 46.92 36.50 -55.08
C GLY A 124 45.72 37.36 -54.69
N ASN A 125 45.52 38.45 -55.41
CA ASN A 125 44.58 39.53 -55.04
C ASN A 125 43.16 39.39 -55.63
N THR A 126 42.78 38.22 -56.14
CA THR A 126 41.45 37.98 -56.72
C THR A 126 41.00 36.54 -56.50
N LEU A 127 39.68 36.28 -56.51
CA LEU A 127 39.11 34.92 -56.45
C LEU A 127 39.70 33.95 -57.49
N ILE A 128 40.11 34.44 -58.67
CA ILE A 128 40.69 33.61 -59.74
C ILE A 128 42.14 33.22 -59.43
N THR A 129 42.88 34.13 -58.80
CA THR A 129 44.30 33.96 -58.45
C THR A 129 44.51 33.44 -57.03
N ALA A 130 43.42 33.15 -56.33
CA ALA A 130 43.42 32.75 -54.93
C ALA A 130 44.30 31.52 -54.67
N LEU A 131 45.11 31.59 -53.63
CA LEU A 131 45.96 30.49 -53.20
C LEU A 131 45.13 29.33 -52.64
N ASP A 132 45.43 28.13 -53.11
CA ASP A 132 44.70 26.93 -52.74
C ASP A 132 45.13 26.42 -51.36
N PHE A 133 44.26 26.56 -50.37
CA PHE A 133 44.39 25.97 -49.04
C PHE A 133 44.07 24.47 -49.04
N GLY A 134 43.61 23.92 -50.18
CA GLY A 134 43.29 22.52 -50.39
C GLY A 134 41.96 22.11 -49.75
N ALA A 135 41.67 20.81 -49.82
CA ALA A 135 40.46 20.25 -49.24
C ALA A 135 40.63 19.93 -47.75
N PHE A 136 39.55 20.09 -46.98
CA PHE A 136 39.47 19.83 -45.56
C PHE A 136 38.41 18.74 -45.27
N ALA A 137 38.78 17.84 -44.37
CA ALA A 137 37.87 16.91 -43.70
C ALA A 137 37.75 17.33 -42.23
N ASN A 138 36.79 16.78 -41.50
CA ASN A 138 36.57 17.12 -40.11
C ASN A 138 37.83 16.96 -39.24
N SER A 139 38.05 17.89 -38.30
CA SER A 139 39.25 18.00 -37.47
C SER A 139 40.54 18.35 -38.23
N SER A 140 40.44 18.84 -39.47
CA SER A 140 41.60 19.34 -40.22
C SER A 140 41.94 20.77 -39.80
N LYS A 141 43.24 21.04 -39.67
CA LYS A 141 43.76 22.36 -39.34
C LYS A 141 44.94 22.68 -40.25
N ARG A 142 44.91 23.84 -40.90
CA ARG A 142 46.03 24.39 -41.68
C ARG A 142 46.19 25.86 -41.37
N TRP A 143 47.39 26.37 -41.59
CA TRP A 143 47.69 27.78 -41.41
C TRP A 143 48.76 28.22 -42.40
N ILE A 144 48.78 29.52 -42.69
CA ILE A 144 49.83 30.17 -43.48
C ILE A 144 50.23 31.47 -42.79
N ASN A 145 51.49 31.85 -42.91
CA ASN A 145 51.93 33.21 -42.63
C ASN A 145 52.07 33.93 -43.96
N ASN A 146 51.56 35.16 -44.05
CA ASN A 146 51.73 36.02 -45.21
C ASN A 146 51.75 37.49 -44.78
N PHE A 147 51.80 38.44 -45.71
CA PHE A 147 51.80 39.86 -45.40
C PHE A 147 50.96 40.66 -46.40
N LEU A 148 50.30 41.70 -45.90
CA LEU A 148 49.73 42.76 -46.71
C LEU A 148 50.68 43.95 -46.74
N SER A 149 50.68 44.68 -47.86
CA SER A 149 51.47 45.88 -48.05
C SER A 149 50.69 47.00 -48.71
N THR A 150 51.32 48.18 -48.83
CA THR A 150 50.75 49.32 -49.57
C THR A 150 50.52 49.06 -51.06
N THR A 151 51.09 47.97 -51.61
CA THR A 151 50.96 47.58 -53.02
C THR A 151 50.25 46.24 -53.21
N ASP A 152 50.00 45.54 -52.11
CA ASP A 152 49.43 44.20 -52.04
C ASP A 152 48.41 44.20 -50.90
N THR A 153 47.21 44.69 -51.20
CA THR A 153 46.22 45.09 -50.20
C THR A 153 45.18 44.02 -49.91
N ASP A 154 45.18 42.95 -50.71
CA ASP A 154 44.14 41.93 -50.74
C ASP A 154 44.80 40.58 -51.00
N ASP A 155 44.55 39.62 -50.12
CA ASP A 155 44.96 38.23 -50.26
C ASP A 155 43.72 37.33 -50.30
N TYR A 156 43.61 36.48 -51.32
CA TYR A 156 42.52 35.52 -51.45
C TYR A 156 43.03 34.10 -51.28
N TYR A 157 42.30 33.32 -50.48
CA TYR A 157 42.53 31.89 -50.31
C TYR A 157 41.28 31.13 -50.74
N LYS A 158 41.43 29.91 -51.25
CA LYS A 158 40.30 29.02 -51.58
C LYS A 158 40.46 27.67 -50.89
N PHE A 159 39.35 27.06 -50.47
CA PHE A 159 39.35 25.73 -49.86
C PHE A 159 38.08 24.95 -50.20
N ASP A 160 38.16 23.62 -50.14
CA ASP A 160 37.03 22.72 -50.40
C ASP A 160 36.65 21.97 -49.11
N LEU A 161 35.35 21.80 -48.85
CA LEU A 161 34.79 20.94 -47.79
C LEU A 161 34.14 19.70 -48.40
N TYR A 162 34.45 18.51 -47.87
CA TYR A 162 33.86 17.24 -48.32
C TYR A 162 32.73 16.70 -47.44
N GLU A 163 32.51 17.33 -46.29
CA GLU A 163 31.47 17.00 -45.31
C GLU A 163 31.08 18.30 -44.59
N ASP A 164 29.88 18.34 -44.02
CA ASP A 164 29.39 19.50 -43.31
C ASP A 164 30.23 19.73 -42.06
N SER A 165 30.79 20.94 -41.97
CA SER A 165 31.87 21.25 -41.05
C SER A 165 31.62 22.61 -40.42
N ARG A 166 31.91 22.70 -39.12
CA ARG A 166 32.10 23.98 -38.45
C ARG A 166 33.51 24.47 -38.67
N ILE A 167 33.67 25.62 -39.29
CA ILE A 167 34.94 26.26 -39.61
C ILE A 167 35.24 27.32 -38.58
N ASN A 168 36.50 27.38 -38.17
CA ASN A 168 37.04 28.37 -37.26
C ASN A 168 38.24 29.00 -37.98
N LEU A 169 38.03 30.21 -38.47
CA LEU A 169 39.03 31.05 -39.09
C LEU A 169 39.60 31.99 -38.04
N SER A 170 40.92 32.08 -37.96
CA SER A 170 41.59 33.10 -37.19
C SER A 170 42.66 33.81 -37.99
N LEU A 171 42.69 35.13 -37.86
CA LEU A 171 43.74 35.99 -38.37
C LEU A 171 44.50 36.55 -37.17
N SER A 172 45.77 36.19 -37.03
CA SER A 172 46.57 36.53 -35.85
C SER A 172 47.96 37.03 -36.23
N ASN A 173 48.80 37.38 -35.24
CA ASN A 173 50.14 37.96 -35.44
C ASN A 173 50.16 39.28 -36.23
N LEU A 174 49.06 40.04 -36.14
CA LEU A 174 48.94 41.34 -36.78
C LEU A 174 49.90 42.35 -36.16
N VAL A 175 50.60 43.10 -37.01
CA VAL A 175 51.42 44.26 -36.59
C VAL A 175 50.77 45.59 -36.95
N ASP A 176 49.74 45.55 -37.78
CA ASP A 176 48.80 46.63 -38.12
C ASP A 176 47.45 46.03 -38.59
N ASN A 177 46.44 46.87 -38.85
CA ASN A 177 45.05 46.47 -39.15
C ASN A 177 44.89 45.60 -40.41
N ALA A 178 44.23 44.46 -40.27
CA ALA A 178 43.72 43.66 -41.38
C ALA A 178 42.38 43.01 -41.00
N ASP A 179 41.48 42.96 -41.97
CA ASP A 179 40.13 42.42 -41.82
C ASP A 179 40.06 41.05 -42.54
N ILE A 180 39.14 40.18 -42.12
CA ILE A 180 38.91 38.86 -42.73
C ILE A 180 37.45 38.68 -43.14
N GLU A 181 37.23 38.15 -44.34
CA GLU A 181 35.91 37.79 -44.86
C GLU A 181 35.90 36.32 -45.31
N LEU A 182 34.84 35.60 -44.96
CA LEU A 182 34.52 34.28 -45.49
C LEU A 182 33.49 34.45 -46.61
N LEU A 183 33.76 33.83 -47.76
CA LEU A 183 33.02 34.04 -49.01
C LEU A 183 32.53 32.69 -49.56
N ASN A 184 31.35 32.71 -50.20
CA ASN A 184 30.83 31.54 -50.91
C ASN A 184 31.52 31.35 -52.28
N SER A 185 31.16 30.28 -53.01
CA SER A 185 31.73 29.99 -54.33
C SER A 185 31.48 31.06 -55.41
N ASN A 186 30.49 31.95 -55.22
CA ASN A 186 30.18 33.07 -56.12
C ASN A 186 30.94 34.35 -55.74
N GLY A 187 31.63 34.37 -54.59
CA GLY A 187 32.30 35.55 -54.05
C GLY A 187 31.39 36.47 -53.24
N ASP A 188 30.20 36.01 -52.82
CA ASP A 188 29.38 36.75 -51.88
C ASP A 188 29.88 36.50 -50.44
N VAL A 189 29.90 37.55 -49.61
CA VAL A 189 30.31 37.46 -48.21
C VAL A 189 29.30 36.66 -47.41
N ILE A 190 29.77 35.61 -46.75
CA ILE A 190 29.03 34.80 -45.78
C ILE A 190 29.13 35.45 -44.40
N GLN A 191 30.35 35.77 -43.96
CA GLN A 191 30.63 36.35 -42.66
C GLN A 191 31.91 37.20 -42.74
N SER A 192 32.03 38.23 -41.90
CA SER A 192 33.19 39.13 -41.86
C SER A 192 33.59 39.48 -40.43
N ALA A 193 34.88 39.64 -40.16
CA ALA A 193 35.42 40.19 -38.92
C ALA A 193 36.40 41.33 -39.22
N ALA A 194 36.23 42.46 -38.53
CA ALA A 194 36.92 43.72 -38.78
C ALA A 194 37.17 44.49 -37.46
N SER A 195 37.89 43.84 -36.55
CA SER A 195 38.41 44.41 -35.33
C SER A 195 39.50 45.45 -35.65
N SER A 196 39.63 46.48 -34.81
CA SER A 196 40.58 47.56 -35.10
C SER A 196 41.99 47.27 -34.58
N GLY A 197 43.02 47.59 -35.34
CA GLY A 197 44.41 47.62 -34.89
C GLY A 197 45.13 46.28 -35.01
N THR A 198 45.69 45.76 -33.90
CA THR A 198 46.46 44.49 -33.89
C THR A 198 45.73 43.37 -33.17
N GLU A 199 44.42 43.51 -32.97
CA GLU A 199 43.60 42.47 -32.35
C GLU A 199 43.39 41.32 -33.34
N ASP A 200 43.33 40.09 -32.85
CA ASP A 200 43.10 38.93 -33.71
C ASP A 200 41.66 38.97 -34.27
N GLU A 201 41.48 38.61 -35.54
CA GLU A 201 40.15 38.40 -36.12
C GLU A 201 39.71 36.95 -35.99
N PHE A 202 38.41 36.73 -35.80
CA PHE A 202 37.84 35.40 -35.68
C PHE A 202 36.49 35.28 -36.38
N ILE A 203 36.34 34.23 -37.19
CA ILE A 203 35.06 33.81 -37.78
C ILE A 203 34.83 32.34 -37.40
N SER A 204 33.63 32.05 -36.88
CA SER A 204 33.17 30.67 -36.65
C SER A 204 31.82 30.49 -37.32
N GLU A 205 31.74 29.58 -38.28
CA GLU A 205 30.52 29.32 -39.06
C GLU A 205 30.33 27.84 -39.34
N ASN A 206 29.08 27.41 -39.52
CA ASN A 206 28.78 26.09 -40.08
C ASN A 206 28.59 26.23 -41.59
N LEU A 207 29.31 25.42 -42.36
CA LEU A 207 29.17 25.38 -43.81
C LEU A 207 28.97 23.95 -44.27
N GLY A 208 28.13 23.81 -45.30
CA GLY A 208 27.93 22.53 -45.94
C GLY A 208 29.05 22.17 -46.93
N ILE A 209 28.98 20.97 -47.50
CA ILE A 209 29.87 20.51 -48.57
C ILE A 209 29.94 21.54 -49.70
N GLY A 210 31.14 21.99 -50.06
CA GLY A 210 31.29 23.00 -51.12
C GLY A 210 32.66 23.65 -51.18
N ASN A 211 32.75 24.65 -52.07
CA ASN A 211 33.97 25.41 -52.32
C ASN A 211 33.78 26.82 -51.76
N TYR A 212 34.77 27.29 -51.01
CA TYR A 212 34.71 28.53 -50.26
C TYR A 212 36.00 29.33 -50.43
N TYR A 213 35.91 30.62 -50.12
CA TYR A 213 37.04 31.54 -50.22
C TYR A 213 37.21 32.33 -48.93
N ILE A 214 38.45 32.71 -48.63
CA ILE A 214 38.80 33.61 -47.53
C ILE A 214 39.45 34.83 -48.17
N HIS A 215 39.02 36.01 -47.77
CA HIS A 215 39.61 37.26 -48.19
C HIS A 215 40.20 37.98 -46.99
N VAL A 216 41.48 38.30 -47.04
CA VAL A 216 42.18 39.08 -46.03
C VAL A 216 42.55 40.41 -46.66
N SER A 217 42.17 41.53 -46.05
CA SER A 217 42.36 42.86 -46.65
C SER A 217 42.81 43.91 -45.64
N ASN A 218 43.55 44.93 -46.11
CA ASN A 218 43.96 46.06 -45.28
C ASN A 218 43.23 47.35 -45.71
N SER A 219 42.06 47.60 -45.13
CA SER A 219 41.19 48.72 -45.49
C SER A 219 41.80 50.14 -45.32
N ASN A 220 42.96 50.28 -44.65
CA ASN A 220 43.69 51.53 -44.44
C ASN A 220 45.01 51.71 -45.25
N ASN A 221 45.40 50.77 -46.12
CA ASN A 221 46.72 50.72 -46.80
C ASN A 221 47.93 50.58 -45.87
N ASP A 222 47.78 49.97 -44.69
CA ASP A 222 48.87 49.74 -43.75
C ASP A 222 49.58 48.41 -44.01
N SER A 223 50.90 48.35 -43.82
CA SER A 223 51.65 47.10 -44.00
C SER A 223 51.56 46.25 -42.74
N THR A 224 51.03 45.02 -42.87
CA THR A 224 50.90 44.09 -41.75
C THR A 224 51.28 42.67 -42.16
N THR A 225 51.97 41.95 -41.29
CA THR A 225 52.13 40.50 -41.40
C THR A 225 50.98 39.84 -40.67
N TYR A 226 50.55 38.67 -41.13
CA TYR A 226 49.51 37.92 -40.47
C TYR A 226 49.76 36.42 -40.55
N LYS A 227 49.13 35.70 -39.61
CA LYS A 227 48.95 34.26 -39.62
C LYS A 227 47.47 33.97 -39.83
N LEU A 228 47.11 33.44 -40.99
CA LEU A 228 45.77 32.93 -41.26
C LEU A 228 45.73 31.45 -40.91
N GLU A 229 44.80 31.07 -40.05
CA GLU A 229 44.58 29.69 -39.62
C GLU A 229 43.13 29.30 -39.89
N LEU A 230 42.95 28.17 -40.58
CA LEU A 230 41.65 27.54 -40.85
C LEU A 230 41.63 26.19 -40.15
N ALA A 231 40.70 26.04 -39.20
CA ALA A 231 40.39 24.78 -38.56
C ALA A 231 38.95 24.36 -38.86
N THR A 232 38.73 23.06 -39.03
CA THR A 232 37.41 22.46 -39.22
C THR A 232 37.13 21.51 -38.06
N THR A 233 35.90 21.48 -37.60
CA THR A 233 35.37 20.53 -36.62
C THR A 233 34.07 19.99 -37.16
N SER A 234 33.68 18.77 -36.75
CA SER A 234 32.40 18.20 -37.17
C SER A 234 31.23 19.10 -36.79
N SER A 235 30.39 19.44 -37.77
CA SER A 235 29.07 20.03 -37.52
C SER A 235 28.06 18.89 -37.28
N PRO A 236 27.10 19.04 -36.36
CA PRO A 236 25.93 18.17 -36.35
C PRO A 236 25.08 18.51 -37.58
N ASP A 237 25.23 17.71 -38.64
CA ASP A 237 24.26 17.58 -39.74
C ASP A 237 23.84 16.10 -39.78
N TYR A 238 22.71 15.81 -39.17
CA TYR A 238 22.12 14.48 -39.15
C TYR A 238 20.78 14.41 -39.87
N ALA A 239 20.16 15.57 -40.10
CA ALA A 239 18.89 15.71 -40.76
C ALA A 239 19.07 15.65 -42.29
N GLY A 240 18.02 15.25 -42.99
CA GLY A 240 18.09 15.07 -44.43
C GLY A 240 17.48 16.25 -45.16
N ASN A 241 18.13 16.74 -46.21
CA ASN A 241 17.62 17.85 -47.04
C ASN A 241 16.41 17.55 -47.94
N SER A 242 15.80 16.37 -47.80
CA SER A 242 14.55 16.04 -48.50
C SER A 242 13.82 14.87 -47.84
N LEU A 243 12.51 14.77 -48.09
CA LEU A 243 11.63 13.69 -47.57
C LEU A 243 12.22 12.26 -47.65
N PRO A 244 12.87 11.80 -48.75
CA PRO A 244 13.41 10.43 -48.84
C PRO A 244 14.65 10.16 -47.99
N VAL A 245 15.36 11.20 -47.58
CA VAL A 245 16.58 11.11 -46.75
C VAL A 245 16.36 11.68 -45.35
N ALA A 246 15.11 12.02 -45.00
CA ALA A 246 14.74 12.56 -43.71
C ALA A 246 15.24 11.68 -42.56
N ARG A 247 15.73 12.32 -41.49
CA ARG A 247 16.20 11.62 -40.29
C ARG A 247 15.02 10.98 -39.58
N ASP A 248 15.06 9.65 -39.46
CA ASP A 248 14.02 8.90 -38.77
C ASP A 248 14.22 9.00 -37.25
N ILE A 249 13.24 9.58 -36.57
CA ILE A 249 13.22 9.76 -35.11
C ILE A 249 12.28 8.76 -34.42
N GLY A 250 11.74 7.80 -35.19
CA GLY A 250 10.95 6.68 -34.71
C GLY A 250 9.50 7.04 -34.39
N ILE A 251 8.91 6.25 -33.49
CA ILE A 251 7.53 6.46 -33.01
C ILE A 251 7.57 7.50 -31.91
N LEU A 252 6.86 8.62 -32.09
CA LEU A 252 6.72 9.63 -31.04
C LEU A 252 5.72 9.16 -29.98
N SER A 253 6.13 9.31 -28.71
CA SER A 253 5.32 9.08 -27.52
C SER A 253 5.26 10.36 -26.68
N HIS A 254 4.78 10.26 -25.43
CA HIS A 254 4.83 11.38 -24.49
C HIS A 254 6.24 11.85 -24.16
N THR A 255 7.25 10.98 -24.34
CA THR A 255 8.63 11.26 -23.96
C THR A 255 9.19 12.29 -24.93
N PRO A 256 9.56 13.50 -24.46
CA PRO A 256 10.12 14.51 -25.33
C PRO A 256 11.45 14.03 -25.91
N GLN A 257 11.59 14.16 -27.23
CA GLN A 257 12.85 13.99 -27.92
C GLN A 257 13.38 15.38 -28.29
N THR A 258 14.62 15.66 -27.91
CA THR A 258 15.30 16.91 -28.29
C THR A 258 16.40 16.57 -29.29
N LEU A 259 16.36 17.23 -30.45
CA LEU A 259 17.29 17.04 -31.55
C LEU A 259 17.99 18.37 -31.80
N VAL A 260 19.28 18.31 -32.10
CA VAL A 260 20.11 19.46 -32.44
C VAL A 260 20.69 19.24 -33.83
N ASP A 261 20.64 20.29 -34.65
CA ASP A 261 21.10 20.35 -36.05
C ASP A 261 21.24 21.85 -36.44
N PHE A 262 21.56 22.14 -37.70
CA PHE A 262 21.60 23.51 -38.22
C PHE A 262 20.93 23.59 -39.59
N VAL A 263 20.45 24.79 -39.99
CA VAL A 263 20.08 25.07 -41.39
C VAL A 263 20.85 26.29 -41.90
N GLY A 264 21.22 26.31 -43.19
CA GLY A 264 22.03 27.38 -43.77
C GLY A 264 22.08 27.44 -45.30
N ALA A 265 22.32 28.66 -45.82
CA ALA A 265 22.13 29.01 -47.24
C ALA A 265 23.12 28.34 -48.21
N ASN A 266 24.19 27.73 -47.69
CA ASN A 266 25.32 27.23 -48.47
C ASN A 266 25.51 25.72 -48.26
N GLY A 267 24.50 24.93 -48.63
CA GLY A 267 24.59 23.46 -48.70
C GLY A 267 23.45 22.72 -48.00
N ASP A 268 22.86 23.34 -46.97
CA ASP A 268 21.91 22.68 -46.05
C ASP A 268 20.70 23.60 -45.72
N PRO A 269 19.91 24.03 -46.72
CA PRO A 269 18.84 25.01 -46.51
C PRO A 269 17.60 24.45 -45.80
N ASP A 270 17.43 23.13 -45.78
CA ASP A 270 16.21 22.46 -45.35
C ASP A 270 16.52 21.21 -44.54
N ASP A 271 15.85 21.03 -43.40
CA ASP A 271 15.96 19.83 -42.60
C ASP A 271 14.65 19.08 -42.50
N TYR A 272 14.69 17.79 -42.85
CA TYR A 272 13.55 16.90 -42.73
C TYR A 272 13.78 15.83 -41.67
N TYR A 273 12.81 15.72 -40.77
CA TYR A 273 12.68 14.62 -39.80
C TYR A 273 11.45 13.81 -40.12
N ARG A 274 11.55 12.49 -40.01
CA ARG A 274 10.45 11.55 -40.21
C ARG A 274 10.07 10.91 -38.87
N PHE A 275 8.77 10.83 -38.59
CA PHE A 275 8.28 10.12 -37.42
C PHE A 275 6.95 9.41 -37.66
N GLU A 276 6.59 8.52 -36.74
CA GLU A 276 5.30 7.81 -36.74
C GLU A 276 4.52 8.09 -35.45
N VAL A 277 3.19 8.08 -35.54
CA VAL A 277 2.29 7.99 -34.39
C VAL A 277 1.40 6.75 -34.54
N ALA A 278 1.30 5.94 -33.48
CA ALA A 278 0.66 4.62 -33.54
C ALA A 278 -0.88 4.67 -33.39
N ASP A 279 -1.39 5.78 -32.87
CA ASP A 279 -2.76 6.07 -32.48
C ASP A 279 -2.96 7.60 -32.54
N THR A 280 -4.19 8.08 -32.35
CA THR A 280 -4.47 9.52 -32.41
C THR A 280 -3.77 10.22 -31.25
N ARG A 281 -2.97 11.26 -31.51
CA ARG A 281 -2.10 11.92 -30.53
C ARG A 281 -2.08 13.45 -30.71
N ASN A 282 -1.99 14.19 -29.61
CA ASN A 282 -1.67 15.62 -29.57
C ASN A 282 -0.15 15.83 -29.71
N PHE A 283 0.28 16.17 -30.92
CA PHE A 283 1.65 16.54 -31.26
C PHE A 283 1.99 17.94 -30.75
N LYS A 284 3.19 18.08 -30.18
CA LYS A 284 3.81 19.36 -29.82
C LYS A 284 5.25 19.41 -30.33
N LEU A 285 5.63 20.56 -30.88
CA LEU A 285 6.98 20.90 -31.32
C LEU A 285 7.36 22.28 -30.79
N ASN A 286 8.60 22.42 -30.33
CA ASN A 286 9.23 23.69 -29.98
C ASN A 286 10.63 23.76 -30.62
N LEU A 287 10.82 24.67 -31.57
CA LEU A 287 12.11 25.01 -32.17
C LEU A 287 12.72 26.19 -31.42
N SER A 288 13.95 26.04 -30.96
CA SER A 288 14.62 27.00 -30.07
C SER A 288 16.12 27.07 -30.35
N ASN A 289 16.85 27.90 -29.59
CA ASN A 289 18.29 28.14 -29.75
C ASN A 289 18.69 28.64 -31.13
N LEU A 290 17.84 29.47 -31.74
CA LEU A 290 18.09 30.09 -33.03
C LEU A 290 19.06 31.27 -32.91
N ASN A 291 20.09 31.27 -33.75
CA ASN A 291 21.03 32.39 -33.90
C ASN A 291 20.67 33.29 -35.10
N SER A 292 19.89 32.77 -36.05
CA SER A 292 19.26 33.48 -37.18
C SER A 292 17.85 32.93 -37.43
N ASN A 293 17.07 33.56 -38.33
CA ASN A 293 15.68 33.15 -38.57
C ASN A 293 15.55 31.78 -39.27
N ALA A 294 14.76 30.87 -38.69
CA ALA A 294 14.36 29.61 -39.29
C ALA A 294 12.89 29.34 -38.98
N ASP A 295 12.16 28.89 -40.01
CA ASP A 295 10.74 28.56 -39.93
C ASP A 295 10.55 27.04 -39.78
N VAL A 296 9.40 26.61 -39.26
CA VAL A 296 9.09 25.18 -39.11
C VAL A 296 7.69 24.85 -39.60
N ALA A 297 7.56 23.71 -40.27
CA ALA A 297 6.31 23.12 -40.71
C ALA A 297 6.19 21.64 -40.32
N LEU A 298 4.98 21.24 -39.95
CA LEU A 298 4.56 19.86 -39.80
C LEU A 298 3.88 19.42 -41.09
N LEU A 299 4.33 18.31 -41.67
CA LEU A 299 3.87 17.78 -42.95
C LEU A 299 3.20 16.40 -42.81
N ASP A 300 2.24 16.11 -43.69
CA ASP A 300 1.67 14.77 -43.85
C ASP A 300 2.62 13.81 -44.60
N ALA A 301 2.19 12.55 -44.75
CA ALA A 301 2.98 11.50 -45.44
C ALA A 301 3.28 11.80 -46.91
N ASP A 302 2.51 12.68 -47.57
CA ASP A 302 2.71 13.10 -48.96
C ASP A 302 3.60 14.36 -49.06
N GLY A 303 4.02 14.93 -47.91
CA GLY A 303 4.84 16.13 -47.82
C GLY A 303 4.06 17.44 -47.87
N ASN A 304 2.73 17.42 -47.68
CA ASN A 304 1.93 18.65 -47.62
C ASN A 304 1.92 19.22 -46.20
N PRO A 305 2.06 20.54 -46.02
CA PRO A 305 2.01 21.15 -44.70
C PRO A 305 0.61 21.08 -44.09
N ILE A 306 0.53 20.59 -42.85
CA ILE A 306 -0.68 20.50 -42.02
C ILE A 306 -0.68 21.53 -40.87
N ALA A 307 0.50 21.95 -40.40
CA ALA A 307 0.67 23.08 -39.48
C ALA A 307 2.03 23.75 -39.72
N GLN A 308 2.19 25.03 -39.39
CA GLN A 308 3.45 25.77 -39.58
C GLN A 308 3.57 26.95 -38.61
N SER A 309 4.79 27.38 -38.32
CA SER A 309 5.15 28.54 -37.51
C SER A 309 6.33 29.28 -38.18
N SER A 310 6.29 30.61 -38.16
CA SER A 310 7.23 31.50 -38.87
C SER A 310 7.39 32.84 -38.14
N GLU A 311 7.64 32.78 -36.84
CA GLU A 311 7.92 33.93 -35.99
C GLU A 311 9.28 34.54 -36.35
N PRO A 312 9.38 35.88 -36.47
CA PRO A 312 10.58 36.50 -37.00
C PRO A 312 11.78 36.44 -36.04
N GLY A 313 12.98 36.37 -36.61
CA GLY A 313 14.25 36.57 -35.92
C GLY A 313 14.70 35.32 -35.17
N THR A 314 15.08 35.46 -33.89
CA THR A 314 15.53 34.34 -33.04
C THR A 314 14.42 33.88 -32.09
N SER A 315 13.16 34.12 -32.45
CA SER A 315 12.01 33.75 -31.62
C SER A 315 11.78 32.24 -31.71
N ASN A 316 11.32 31.61 -30.62
CA ASN A 316 11.01 30.18 -30.69
C ASN A 316 9.79 29.93 -31.58
N GLU A 317 9.83 28.85 -32.36
CA GLU A 317 8.69 28.39 -33.15
C GLU A 317 7.95 27.27 -32.43
N VAL A 318 6.62 27.35 -32.37
CA VAL A 318 5.81 26.37 -31.63
C VAL A 318 4.67 25.85 -32.50
N ILE A 319 4.57 24.53 -32.64
CA ILE A 319 3.45 23.86 -33.30
C ILE A 319 2.74 22.95 -32.30
N THR A 320 1.41 23.02 -32.29
CA THR A 320 0.55 22.03 -31.63
C THR A 320 -0.51 21.53 -32.60
N HIS A 321 -0.73 20.23 -32.70
CA HIS A 321 -1.68 19.64 -33.64
C HIS A 321 -2.16 18.26 -33.18
N GLU A 322 -3.40 17.87 -33.48
CA GLU A 322 -3.86 16.48 -33.30
C GLU A 322 -3.54 15.69 -34.56
N LEU A 323 -2.87 14.55 -34.41
CA LEU A 323 -2.46 13.66 -35.50
C LEU A 323 -3.15 12.32 -35.36
N ASP A 324 -3.76 11.84 -36.43
CA ASP A 324 -4.24 10.46 -36.54
C ASP A 324 -3.07 9.48 -36.76
N PRO A 325 -3.24 8.18 -36.47
CA PRO A 325 -2.19 7.19 -36.67
C PRO A 325 -1.63 7.21 -38.10
N GLY A 326 -0.31 7.34 -38.23
CA GLY A 326 0.33 7.51 -39.52
C GLY A 326 1.79 7.99 -39.44
N THR A 327 2.37 8.23 -40.61
CA THR A 327 3.72 8.79 -40.78
C THR A 327 3.62 10.28 -41.09
N TYR A 328 4.46 11.07 -40.45
CA TYR A 328 4.51 12.52 -40.59
C TYR A 328 5.97 13.00 -40.70
N TYR A 329 6.13 14.24 -41.12
CA TYR A 329 7.44 14.86 -41.25
C TYR A 329 7.48 16.23 -40.60
N ILE A 330 8.64 16.61 -40.08
CA ILE A 330 8.94 17.98 -39.67
C ILE A 330 9.87 18.53 -40.74
N TRP A 331 9.57 19.73 -41.21
CA TRP A 331 10.40 20.48 -42.13
C TRP A 331 10.82 21.78 -41.45
N ILE A 332 12.11 21.93 -41.20
CA ILE A 332 12.71 23.17 -40.72
C ILE A 332 13.40 23.80 -41.92
N SER A 333 13.13 25.07 -42.18
CA SER A 333 13.67 25.77 -43.34
C SER A 333 14.32 27.07 -42.92
N GLN A 334 15.47 27.34 -43.50
CA GLN A 334 16.11 28.64 -43.36
C GLN A 334 15.22 29.75 -43.95
N SER A 335 15.01 30.84 -43.20
CA SER A 335 14.11 31.93 -43.61
C SER A 335 14.86 33.18 -44.11
N GLU A 336 16.12 33.37 -43.66
CA GLU A 336 17.04 34.43 -44.10
C GLU A 336 18.36 33.85 -44.66
N SER A 337 19.26 34.67 -45.20
CA SER A 337 20.50 34.16 -45.83
C SER A 337 21.60 33.70 -44.86
N ASN A 338 21.40 33.84 -43.54
CA ASN A 338 22.38 33.44 -42.51
C ASN A 338 22.06 32.06 -41.94
N SER A 339 23.08 31.27 -41.69
CA SER A 339 23.01 29.99 -40.97
C SER A 339 22.42 30.17 -39.56
N THR A 340 21.73 29.14 -39.09
CA THR A 340 21.32 29.04 -37.68
C THR A 340 21.47 27.62 -37.17
N ASP A 341 22.14 27.49 -36.03
CA ASP A 341 21.98 26.32 -35.17
C ASP A 341 20.53 26.30 -34.64
N TYR A 342 20.01 25.13 -34.31
CA TYR A 342 18.74 25.00 -33.61
C TYR A 342 18.68 23.78 -32.69
N SER A 343 17.71 23.81 -31.79
CA SER A 343 17.27 22.68 -30.98
C SER A 343 15.77 22.51 -31.15
N VAL A 344 15.33 21.37 -31.67
CA VAL A 344 13.92 21.02 -31.85
C VAL A 344 13.49 19.97 -30.83
N ALA A 345 12.54 20.32 -29.97
CA ALA A 345 11.95 19.42 -28.99
C ALA A 345 10.56 18.96 -29.48
N VAL A 346 10.33 17.66 -29.56
CA VAL A 346 9.10 17.06 -30.11
C VAL A 346 8.53 15.97 -29.21
N ARG A 347 7.20 15.89 -29.16
CA ARG A 347 6.46 14.82 -28.44
C ARG A 347 5.05 14.66 -29.00
N ALA A 348 4.44 13.51 -28.76
CA ALA A 348 3.07 13.20 -29.15
C ALA A 348 2.32 12.51 -27.99
N LEU A 349 1.31 13.20 -27.44
CA LEU A 349 0.57 12.78 -26.25
C LEU A 349 -0.75 12.12 -26.62
N LEU A 350 -1.31 11.23 -25.82
CA LEU A 350 -2.72 10.86 -26.03
C LEU A 350 -3.62 12.11 -25.90
N PRO A 351 -4.76 12.19 -26.60
CA PRO A 351 -5.70 13.29 -26.46
C PRO A 351 -6.17 13.51 -25.02
N THR A 352 -6.13 12.45 -24.21
CA THR A 352 -6.48 12.45 -22.79
C THR A 352 -5.30 12.72 -21.86
N GLU A 353 -4.07 12.64 -22.33
CA GLU A 353 -2.87 12.70 -21.49
C GLU A 353 -2.57 14.15 -21.06
N VAL A 354 -2.58 14.37 -19.74
CA VAL A 354 -2.17 15.64 -19.14
C VAL A 354 -0.68 15.57 -18.88
N LEU A 355 0.08 16.51 -19.45
CA LEU A 355 1.52 16.60 -19.23
C LEU A 355 1.85 16.93 -17.78
N PRO A 356 3.02 16.47 -17.29
CA PRO A 356 3.59 17.02 -16.09
C PRO A 356 3.80 18.54 -16.23
N THR A 357 3.44 19.30 -15.21
CA THR A 357 3.68 20.75 -15.14
C THR A 357 4.28 21.12 -13.80
N THR A 358 5.29 21.96 -13.82
CA THR A 358 5.91 22.60 -12.67
C THR A 358 5.43 24.04 -12.57
N GLU A 359 4.88 24.42 -11.42
CA GLU A 359 4.46 25.79 -11.11
C GLU A 359 5.07 26.27 -9.79
N ARG A 360 5.23 27.59 -9.64
CA ARG A 360 5.68 28.20 -8.38
C ARG A 360 4.48 28.57 -7.54
N VAL A 361 4.52 28.26 -6.25
CA VAL A 361 3.43 28.51 -5.29
C VAL A 361 3.82 29.46 -4.15
N SER A 362 5.11 29.81 -4.01
CA SER A 362 5.59 30.91 -3.16
C SER A 362 5.36 32.29 -3.81
N ILE A 363 4.09 32.56 -4.16
CA ILE A 363 3.65 33.80 -4.80
C ILE A 363 2.54 34.46 -3.98
N SER A 364 2.34 35.76 -4.18
CA SER A 364 1.19 36.49 -3.66
C SER A 364 -0.07 36.24 -4.49
N SER A 365 -1.23 36.67 -3.99
CA SER A 365 -2.54 36.51 -4.68
C SER A 365 -2.66 37.28 -6.00
N ASP A 366 -1.74 38.22 -6.29
CA ASP A 366 -1.62 38.92 -7.58
C ASP A 366 -0.50 38.35 -8.48
N GLY A 367 0.07 37.20 -8.10
CA GLY A 367 1.06 36.46 -8.88
C GLY A 367 2.49 36.97 -8.75
N VAL A 368 2.80 37.81 -7.76
CA VAL A 368 4.15 38.32 -7.52
C VAL A 368 4.94 37.31 -6.69
N GLN A 369 6.14 36.96 -7.16
CA GLN A 369 7.05 36.06 -6.43
C GLN A 369 7.45 36.62 -5.05
N GLY A 370 7.66 35.72 -4.09
CA GLY A 370 8.25 36.06 -2.79
C GLY A 370 9.60 36.78 -2.96
N ASN A 371 9.86 37.77 -2.12
CA ASN A 371 11.10 38.55 -2.15
C ASN A 371 12.21 38.01 -1.22
N ASN A 372 12.00 36.83 -0.64
CA ASN A 372 12.94 36.14 0.24
C ASN A 372 12.65 34.63 0.24
N ASP A 373 13.53 33.85 0.86
CA ASP A 373 13.48 32.39 0.80
C ASP A 373 12.19 31.80 1.41
N SER A 374 11.73 30.68 0.85
CA SER A 374 10.62 29.87 1.33
C SER A 374 11.03 28.39 1.43
N PHE A 375 10.68 27.73 2.54
CA PHE A 375 11.09 26.34 2.81
C PHE A 375 9.96 25.52 3.46
N ARG A 376 10.20 24.21 3.63
CA ARG A 376 9.32 23.22 4.29
C ARG A 376 7.87 23.33 3.83
N SER A 377 7.56 22.74 2.69
CA SER A 377 6.19 22.68 2.18
C SER A 377 5.49 21.38 2.54
N ALA A 378 4.17 21.43 2.73
CA ALA A 378 3.29 20.27 2.75
C ALA A 378 2.05 20.53 1.88
N ILE A 379 1.36 19.48 1.45
CA ILE A 379 0.26 19.56 0.48
C ILE A 379 -0.95 18.74 0.93
N SER A 380 -2.17 19.21 0.66
CA SER A 380 -3.41 18.48 0.94
C SER A 380 -3.56 17.22 0.07
N ASN A 381 -4.42 16.28 0.48
CA ASN A 381 -4.56 14.98 -0.20
C ASN A 381 -5.02 15.11 -1.66
N ASP A 382 -5.81 16.13 -1.98
CA ASP A 382 -6.28 16.46 -3.33
C ASP A 382 -5.29 17.32 -4.13
N GLY A 383 -4.17 17.69 -3.52
CA GLY A 383 -3.16 18.56 -4.09
C GLY A 383 -3.54 20.03 -4.16
N ARG A 384 -4.68 20.47 -3.61
CA ARG A 384 -5.18 21.84 -3.79
C ARG A 384 -4.46 22.88 -2.95
N TYR A 385 -4.23 22.59 -1.68
CA TYR A 385 -3.66 23.54 -0.72
C TYR A 385 -2.20 23.19 -0.45
N VAL A 386 -1.31 24.15 -0.62
CA VAL A 386 0.11 24.01 -0.26
C VAL A 386 0.39 24.93 0.92
N VAL A 387 0.86 24.36 2.02
CA VAL A 387 1.36 25.14 3.16
C VAL A 387 2.88 25.20 3.11
N PHE A 388 3.46 26.34 3.45
CA PHE A 388 4.91 26.53 3.55
C PHE A 388 5.21 27.66 4.54
N HIS A 389 6.47 27.78 4.97
CA HIS A 389 6.91 29.00 5.67
C HIS A 389 7.83 29.83 4.79
N SER A 390 7.83 31.14 5.01
CA SER A 390 8.57 32.08 4.17
C SER A 390 9.15 33.25 4.99
N TYR A 391 10.34 33.69 4.58
CA TYR A 391 10.95 34.93 5.05
C TYR A 391 10.47 36.17 4.26
N ALA A 392 9.60 35.96 3.27
CA ALA A 392 9.14 37.00 2.36
C ALA A 392 8.04 37.86 3.00
N ASN A 393 8.20 39.18 2.93
CA ASN A 393 7.23 40.13 3.49
C ASN A 393 6.21 40.66 2.47
N ASN A 394 6.18 40.07 1.27
CA ASN A 394 5.34 40.52 0.15
C ASN A 394 4.32 39.48 -0.33
N LEU A 395 4.23 38.30 0.32
CA LEU A 395 3.26 37.26 -0.07
C LEU A 395 1.81 37.65 0.25
N VAL A 396 1.61 38.44 1.30
CA VAL A 396 0.30 39.01 1.65
C VAL A 396 0.42 40.50 2.02
N PRO A 397 -0.63 41.31 1.81
CA PRO A 397 -0.62 42.70 2.26
C PRO A 397 -0.53 42.81 3.79
N GLY A 398 0.30 43.73 4.28
CA GLY A 398 0.36 44.05 5.71
C GLY A 398 1.29 43.14 6.53
N ASP A 399 2.18 42.40 5.87
CA ASP A 399 3.32 41.79 6.53
C ASP A 399 4.28 42.83 7.10
N THR A 400 4.41 42.89 8.42
CA THR A 400 5.19 43.95 9.09
C THR A 400 5.95 43.49 10.32
N ASN A 401 5.86 42.22 10.70
CA ASN A 401 6.50 41.70 11.92
C ASN A 401 8.00 41.42 11.74
N GLU A 402 8.53 41.44 10.51
CA GLU A 402 9.92 41.06 10.18
C GLU A 402 10.26 39.61 10.62
N ALA A 403 9.24 38.77 10.81
CA ALA A 403 9.38 37.39 11.28
C ALA A 403 9.10 36.40 10.15
N VAL A 404 9.52 35.15 10.34
CA VAL A 404 9.14 34.05 9.45
C VAL A 404 7.69 33.68 9.69
N ASP A 405 6.90 33.64 8.62
CA ASP A 405 5.47 33.38 8.69
C ASP A 405 5.09 32.11 7.92
N VAL A 406 3.98 31.50 8.33
CA VAL A 406 3.39 30.33 7.67
C VAL A 406 2.28 30.80 6.73
N PHE A 407 2.31 30.32 5.50
CA PHE A 407 1.37 30.66 4.44
C PHE A 407 0.70 29.43 3.85
N VAL A 408 -0.53 29.58 3.37
CA VAL A 408 -1.23 28.60 2.54
C VAL A 408 -1.53 29.23 1.19
N TYR A 409 -1.15 28.52 0.12
CA TYR A 409 -1.52 28.82 -1.26
C TYR A 409 -2.63 27.87 -1.72
N ASP A 410 -3.77 28.43 -2.15
CA ASP A 410 -4.85 27.69 -2.80
C ASP A 410 -4.63 27.69 -4.31
N ARG A 411 -4.17 26.56 -4.85
CA ARG A 411 -3.86 26.41 -6.28
C ARG A 411 -5.08 26.56 -7.18
N LEU A 412 -6.28 26.29 -6.68
CA LEU A 412 -7.50 26.41 -7.48
C LEU A 412 -7.90 27.87 -7.70
N THR A 413 -7.72 28.71 -6.67
CA THR A 413 -8.16 30.11 -6.70
C THR A 413 -7.01 31.10 -6.93
N GLY A 414 -5.76 30.66 -6.80
CA GLY A 414 -4.56 31.48 -6.90
C GLY A 414 -4.38 32.43 -5.72
N THR A 415 -4.93 32.10 -4.55
CA THR A 415 -4.89 32.98 -3.37
C THR A 415 -3.90 32.49 -2.32
N THR A 416 -3.18 33.43 -1.72
CA THR A 416 -2.23 33.22 -0.63
C THR A 416 -2.75 33.88 0.64
N GLU A 417 -2.77 33.14 1.74
CA GLU A 417 -3.14 33.66 3.06
C GLU A 417 -2.10 33.30 4.12
N ARG A 418 -1.96 34.16 5.14
CA ARG A 418 -1.10 33.88 6.30
C ARG A 418 -1.88 33.11 7.35
N VAL A 419 -1.23 32.09 7.91
CA VAL A 419 -1.79 31.16 8.90
C VAL A 419 -1.17 31.35 10.29
N SER A 420 0.04 31.90 10.39
CA SER A 420 0.67 32.33 11.65
C SER A 420 0.00 33.59 12.22
N VAL A 421 -1.30 33.48 12.51
CA VAL A 421 -2.16 34.55 13.04
C VAL A 421 -2.91 34.08 14.29
N ASP A 422 -3.28 35.02 15.15
CA ASP A 422 -4.23 34.76 16.24
C ASP A 422 -5.67 34.59 15.71
N SER A 423 -6.61 34.29 16.61
CA SER A 423 -8.03 34.06 16.22
C SER A 423 -8.78 35.31 15.75
N ASP A 424 -8.19 36.51 15.89
CA ASP A 424 -8.73 37.77 15.36
C ASP A 424 -8.02 38.20 14.06
N GLY A 425 -7.05 37.39 13.57
CA GLY A 425 -6.28 37.62 12.34
C GLY A 425 -5.02 38.47 12.54
N THR A 426 -4.60 38.74 13.78
CA THR A 426 -3.35 39.46 14.06
C THR A 426 -2.16 38.55 13.80
N GLN A 427 -1.16 39.02 13.03
CA GLN A 427 0.07 38.25 12.78
C GLN A 427 0.83 37.94 14.07
N GLY A 428 1.49 36.77 14.10
CA GLY A 428 2.43 36.39 15.15
C GLY A 428 3.55 37.42 15.31
N ASP A 429 4.02 37.62 16.55
CA ASP A 429 5.05 38.59 16.89
C ASP A 429 6.48 38.05 16.79
N LYS A 430 6.65 36.75 16.46
CA LYS A 430 7.93 36.09 16.19
C LYS A 430 7.77 34.95 15.17
N ASP A 431 8.90 34.34 14.83
CA ASP A 431 9.00 33.32 13.79
C ASP A 431 8.12 32.08 14.03
N SER A 432 7.56 31.56 12.94
CA SER A 432 6.77 30.34 12.86
C SER A 432 7.32 29.41 11.79
N PHE A 433 7.50 28.12 12.12
CA PHE A 433 8.19 27.12 11.29
C PHE A 433 7.45 25.77 11.29
N GLN A 434 8.01 24.80 10.54
CA GLN A 434 7.64 23.37 10.47
C GLN A 434 6.13 23.12 10.39
N VAL A 435 5.65 22.99 9.16
CA VAL A 435 4.22 22.97 8.86
C VAL A 435 3.72 21.55 8.61
N ALA A 436 2.47 21.29 8.98
CA ALA A 436 1.72 20.09 8.58
C ALA A 436 0.27 20.47 8.25
N ILE A 437 -0.37 19.74 7.35
CA ILE A 437 -1.69 20.06 6.79
C ILE A 437 -2.61 18.83 6.81
N SER A 438 -3.89 19.02 7.18
CA SER A 438 -4.91 17.96 7.10
C SER A 438 -5.26 17.61 5.65
N ALA A 439 -5.86 16.43 5.43
CA ALA A 439 -6.15 15.93 4.09
C ALA A 439 -7.04 16.86 3.25
N ASP A 440 -7.99 17.55 3.90
CA ASP A 440 -8.89 18.54 3.29
C ASP A 440 -8.28 19.96 3.22
N GLY A 441 -7.06 20.13 3.74
CA GLY A 441 -6.36 21.40 3.85
C GLY A 441 -6.95 22.39 4.85
N ARG A 442 -7.87 21.98 5.73
CA ARG A 442 -8.54 22.88 6.68
C ARG A 442 -7.69 23.23 7.89
N TYR A 443 -6.99 22.27 8.47
CA TYR A 443 -6.21 22.43 9.69
C TYR A 443 -4.74 22.47 9.36
N ILE A 444 -4.05 23.51 9.85
CA ILE A 444 -2.62 23.69 9.67
C ILE A 444 -1.96 23.65 11.04
N ALA A 445 -1.08 22.68 11.26
CA ALA A 445 -0.25 22.62 12.46
C ALA A 445 1.12 23.25 12.18
N PHE A 446 1.64 24.03 13.11
CA PHE A 446 2.96 24.65 13.01
C PHE A 446 3.55 24.91 14.39
N ASN A 447 4.88 25.01 14.48
CA ASN A 447 5.53 25.46 15.72
C ASN A 447 5.82 26.97 15.63
N SER A 448 5.73 27.68 16.75
CA SER A 448 5.97 29.13 16.78
C SER A 448 6.65 29.61 18.06
N TYR A 449 7.48 30.65 17.94
CA TYR A 449 8.06 31.40 19.04
C TYR A 449 7.19 32.59 19.48
N ALA A 450 6.08 32.82 18.78
CA ALA A 450 5.23 33.99 18.96
C ALA A 450 4.41 33.86 20.25
N SER A 451 4.40 34.94 21.04
CA SER A 451 3.70 34.97 22.34
C SER A 451 2.26 35.48 22.26
N ASN A 452 1.80 35.83 21.06
CA ASN A 452 0.52 36.49 20.84
C ASN A 452 -0.47 35.68 19.98
N LEU A 453 -0.14 34.44 19.58
CA LEU A 453 -1.06 33.60 18.80
C LEU A 453 -2.27 33.13 19.60
N VAL A 454 -2.16 33.07 20.93
CA VAL A 454 -3.26 32.80 21.86
C VAL A 454 -3.17 33.71 23.11
N PRO A 455 -4.29 34.05 23.79
CA PRO A 455 -4.32 35.07 24.86
C PRO A 455 -3.54 34.76 26.15
N ASP A 456 -3.08 33.53 26.35
CA ASP A 456 -2.43 33.06 27.59
C ASP A 456 -1.14 32.28 27.30
N ASP A 457 -0.43 32.64 26.23
CA ASP A 457 0.92 32.15 26.02
C ASP A 457 1.94 32.94 26.86
N THR A 458 2.46 32.30 27.91
CA THR A 458 3.30 32.97 28.92
C THR A 458 4.56 32.19 29.30
N ASN A 459 4.79 31.02 28.71
CA ASN A 459 5.92 30.16 29.06
C ASN A 459 7.23 30.66 28.42
N GLY A 460 7.16 31.44 27.34
CA GLY A 460 8.32 31.99 26.65
C GLY A 460 9.15 30.93 25.92
N VAL A 461 8.55 29.79 25.59
CA VAL A 461 9.16 28.67 24.84
C VAL A 461 8.44 28.47 23.51
N THR A 462 8.97 27.59 22.67
CA THR A 462 8.35 27.23 21.39
C THR A 462 7.17 26.31 21.63
N ASP A 463 6.01 26.66 21.07
CA ASP A 463 4.77 25.89 21.22
C ASP A 463 4.27 25.38 19.86
N ILE A 464 3.41 24.35 19.90
CA ILE A 464 2.69 23.84 18.72
C ILE A 464 1.31 24.47 18.67
N PHE A 465 0.96 25.01 17.51
CA PHE A 465 -0.33 25.62 17.24
C PHE A 465 -1.04 24.92 16.10
N VAL A 466 -2.37 24.92 16.13
CA VAL A 466 -3.23 24.53 15.02
C VAL A 466 -4.14 25.70 14.66
N HIS A 467 -4.12 26.10 13.39
CA HIS A 467 -5.05 27.08 12.84
C HIS A 467 -6.12 26.36 12.01
N ASP A 468 -7.39 26.55 12.39
CA ASP A 468 -8.55 26.12 11.61
C ASP A 468 -8.93 27.23 10.62
N ARG A 469 -8.63 27.03 9.35
CA ARG A 469 -8.87 28.01 8.28
C ARG A 469 -10.36 28.28 8.04
N LEU A 470 -11.25 27.36 8.40
CA LEU A 470 -12.69 27.55 8.22
C LEU A 470 -13.27 28.45 9.31
N THR A 471 -12.87 28.22 10.57
CA THR A 471 -13.38 28.99 11.71
C THR A 471 -12.50 30.18 12.08
N GLN A 472 -11.29 30.26 11.51
CA GLN A 472 -10.25 31.24 11.82
C GLN A 472 -9.83 31.21 13.29
N ILE A 473 -9.83 30.02 13.89
CA ILE A 473 -9.44 29.83 15.30
C ILE A 473 -8.05 29.23 15.34
N THR A 474 -7.17 29.87 16.13
CA THR A 474 -5.84 29.37 16.46
C THR A 474 -5.85 28.83 17.89
N GLU A 475 -5.41 27.59 18.07
CA GLU A 475 -5.28 26.95 19.38
C GLU A 475 -3.87 26.40 19.60
N ARG A 476 -3.41 26.43 20.84
CA ARG A 476 -2.17 25.77 21.26
C ARG A 476 -2.46 24.32 21.63
N VAL A 477 -1.69 23.38 21.09
CA VAL A 477 -1.85 21.94 21.32
C VAL A 477 -0.70 21.31 22.11
N SER A 478 0.40 22.04 22.35
CA SER A 478 1.46 21.70 23.31
C SER A 478 1.02 21.95 24.77
N VAL A 479 -0.08 21.33 25.16
CA VAL A 479 -0.69 21.43 26.50
C VAL A 479 -0.88 20.04 27.12
N ASP A 480 -1.00 19.96 28.44
CA ASP A 480 -1.47 18.75 29.12
C ASP A 480 -2.99 18.56 28.98
N SER A 481 -3.53 17.47 29.55
CA SER A 481 -4.96 17.16 29.49
C SER A 481 -5.86 18.10 30.33
N ASP A 482 -5.27 18.95 31.19
CA ASP A 482 -5.97 20.02 31.92
C ASP A 482 -5.86 21.38 31.20
N GLY A 483 -5.16 21.43 30.05
CA GLY A 483 -4.95 22.63 29.24
C GLY A 483 -3.78 23.51 29.71
N VAL A 484 -2.89 22.99 30.57
CA VAL A 484 -1.69 23.70 31.02
C VAL A 484 -0.61 23.60 29.94
N GLN A 485 -0.02 24.73 29.56
CA GLN A 485 1.07 24.79 28.58
C GLN A 485 2.31 24.00 29.00
N GLY A 486 3.02 23.44 28.02
CA GLY A 486 4.33 22.83 28.22
C GLY A 486 5.33 23.79 28.87
N ASP A 487 6.20 23.25 29.72
CA ASP A 487 7.22 24.01 30.45
C ASP A 487 8.55 24.15 29.69
N LYS A 488 8.69 23.49 28.54
CA LYS A 488 9.82 23.60 27.60
C LYS A 488 9.36 23.51 26.14
N ASP A 489 10.31 23.67 25.21
CA ASP A 489 10.06 23.73 23.78
C ASP A 489 9.40 22.47 23.20
N SER A 490 8.53 22.67 22.22
CA SER A 490 7.87 21.63 21.41
C SER A 490 8.07 21.91 19.91
N PHE A 491 8.32 20.88 19.11
CA PHE A 491 8.73 21.03 17.70
C PHE A 491 8.17 19.95 16.77
N ILE A 492 8.24 20.22 15.46
CA ILE A 492 7.91 19.33 14.32
C ILE A 492 6.56 18.62 14.51
N PRO A 493 5.44 19.34 14.31
CA PRO A 493 4.13 18.72 14.37
C PRO A 493 3.85 17.87 13.12
N ALA A 494 3.09 16.80 13.32
CA ALA A 494 2.42 16.00 12.28
C ALA A 494 0.91 15.90 12.61
N ILE A 495 0.07 15.75 11.60
CA ILE A 495 -1.39 15.85 11.73
C ILE A 495 -2.10 14.71 11.01
N SER A 496 -3.15 14.14 11.62
CA SER A 496 -4.01 13.13 10.99
C SER A 496 -4.85 13.73 9.85
N ALA A 497 -5.38 12.88 8.96
CA ALA A 497 -6.11 13.33 7.76
C ALA A 497 -7.35 14.17 8.09
N ASP A 498 -8.05 13.84 9.19
CA ASP A 498 -9.20 14.59 9.71
C ASP A 498 -8.81 15.82 10.56
N GLY A 499 -7.52 16.01 10.81
CA GLY A 499 -6.98 17.06 11.65
C GLY A 499 -7.27 16.91 13.15
N ARG A 500 -7.66 15.72 13.62
CA ARG A 500 -7.99 15.47 15.03
C ARG A 500 -6.76 15.24 15.90
N TYR A 501 -5.80 14.46 15.43
CA TYR A 501 -4.63 14.02 16.19
C TYR A 501 -3.39 14.78 15.73
N ILE A 502 -2.70 15.43 16.68
CA ILE A 502 -1.45 16.15 16.42
C ILE A 502 -0.32 15.44 17.14
N ALA A 503 0.59 14.82 16.39
CA ALA A 503 1.82 14.28 16.95
C ALA A 503 2.91 15.35 16.95
N PHE A 504 3.72 15.45 18.00
CA PHE A 504 4.85 16.37 18.09
C PHE A 504 5.87 15.83 19.10
N TYR A 505 7.11 16.30 19.05
CA TYR A 505 8.05 16.01 20.13
C TYR A 505 8.28 17.24 21.01
N SER A 506 8.57 17.00 22.29
CA SER A 506 8.70 18.06 23.28
C SER A 506 9.75 17.71 24.34
N SER A 507 10.46 18.72 24.83
CA SER A 507 11.35 18.61 26.00
C SER A 507 10.59 18.86 27.32
N ALA A 508 9.28 19.10 27.25
CA ALA A 508 8.45 19.51 28.38
C ALA A 508 8.10 18.33 29.29
N SER A 509 8.34 18.49 30.60
CA SER A 509 8.16 17.42 31.59
C SER A 509 6.75 17.34 32.18
N ASN A 510 5.88 18.27 31.81
CA ASN A 510 4.56 18.46 32.40
C ASN A 510 3.39 18.15 31.46
N LEU A 511 3.64 17.70 30.23
CA LEU A 511 2.56 17.36 29.28
C LEU A 511 1.79 16.10 29.67
N VAL A 512 2.45 15.14 30.32
CA VAL A 512 1.85 13.91 30.85
C VAL A 512 2.43 13.61 32.23
N VAL A 513 1.59 13.14 33.15
CA VAL A 513 2.05 12.69 34.48
C VAL A 513 2.92 11.44 34.34
N GLY A 514 4.15 11.52 34.84
CA GLY A 514 5.07 10.38 34.86
C GLY A 514 6.16 10.42 33.80
N ASP A 515 6.20 11.48 32.97
CA ASP A 515 7.40 11.81 32.20
C ASP A 515 8.55 12.19 33.15
N THR A 516 9.60 11.37 33.18
CA THR A 516 10.70 11.48 34.16
C THR A 516 12.10 11.32 33.59
N ASN A 517 12.24 11.02 32.30
CA ASN A 517 13.53 10.72 31.66
C ASN A 517 14.40 11.98 31.41
N GLN A 518 13.83 13.19 31.48
CA GLN A 518 14.48 14.46 31.14
C GLN A 518 15.00 14.54 29.69
N ALA A 519 14.44 13.76 28.77
CA ALA A 519 14.77 13.74 27.35
C ALA A 519 13.65 14.39 26.53
N GLU A 520 13.86 14.54 25.21
CA GLU A 520 12.75 14.83 24.29
C GLU A 520 11.92 13.57 24.08
N ASP A 521 10.61 13.72 24.12
CA ASP A 521 9.66 12.64 23.96
C ASP A 521 8.60 12.98 22.90
N VAL A 522 7.99 11.93 22.34
CA VAL A 522 6.93 12.07 21.35
C VAL A 522 5.57 11.99 22.03
N PHE A 523 4.71 12.96 21.74
CA PHE A 523 3.37 13.08 22.26
C PHE A 523 2.34 13.13 21.13
N VAL A 524 1.10 12.73 21.43
CA VAL A 524 -0.07 12.97 20.58
C VAL A 524 -1.13 13.73 21.37
N TYR A 525 -1.62 14.84 20.80
CA TYR A 525 -2.77 15.58 21.30
C TYR A 525 -4.03 15.24 20.51
N ASP A 526 -5.07 14.77 21.19
CA ASP A 526 -6.41 14.61 20.60
C ASP A 526 -7.23 15.88 20.83
N ARG A 527 -7.47 16.64 19.76
CA ARG A 527 -8.19 17.92 19.79
C ARG A 527 -9.67 17.77 20.19
N THR A 528 -10.26 16.59 19.99
CA THR A 528 -11.67 16.35 20.32
C THR A 528 -11.86 16.09 21.81
N THR A 529 -11.01 15.23 22.38
CA THR A 529 -11.08 14.88 23.81
C THR A 529 -10.26 15.82 24.69
N LYS A 530 -9.37 16.62 24.08
CA LYS A 530 -8.40 17.51 24.75
C LYS A 530 -7.46 16.76 25.69
N THR A 531 -6.95 15.64 25.20
CA THR A 531 -6.05 14.76 25.97
C THR A 531 -4.72 14.62 25.27
N THR A 532 -3.66 14.59 26.08
CA THR A 532 -2.27 14.40 25.64
C THR A 532 -1.78 13.05 26.10
N GLU A 533 -1.20 12.28 25.20
CA GLU A 533 -0.59 10.98 25.48
C GLU A 533 0.88 10.97 25.09
N LEU A 534 1.70 10.26 25.88
CA LEU A 534 3.09 9.96 25.59
C LEU A 534 3.14 8.68 24.76
N VAL A 535 3.74 8.73 23.56
CA VAL A 535 3.77 7.59 22.62
C VAL A 535 5.17 7.00 22.42
N SER A 536 6.24 7.69 22.85
CA SER A 536 7.60 7.13 22.97
C SER A 536 7.74 6.18 24.18
N VAL A 537 6.90 5.15 24.22
CA VAL A 537 6.84 4.14 25.27
C VAL A 537 7.03 2.74 24.71
N ALA A 538 7.45 1.79 25.52
CA ALA A 538 7.44 0.36 25.19
C ALA A 538 6.01 -0.23 25.27
N SER A 539 5.83 -1.44 24.74
CA SER A 539 4.53 -2.15 24.76
C SER A 539 3.97 -2.44 26.16
N ASP A 540 4.81 -2.41 27.20
CA ASP A 540 4.38 -2.53 28.61
C ASP A 540 4.03 -1.18 29.26
N GLY A 541 4.13 -0.09 28.50
CA GLY A 541 3.88 1.28 28.94
C GLY A 541 5.06 1.97 29.62
N SER A 542 6.24 1.34 29.68
CA SER A 542 7.44 2.00 30.21
C SER A 542 7.95 3.09 29.26
N GLN A 543 8.36 4.23 29.81
CA GLN A 543 8.91 5.36 29.04
C GLN A 543 10.27 5.00 28.42
N GLY A 544 10.54 5.50 27.21
CA GLY A 544 11.86 5.45 26.59
C GLY A 544 12.92 6.12 27.46
N ASN A 545 14.10 5.52 27.57
CA ASN A 545 15.18 5.99 28.44
C ASN A 545 16.13 7.00 27.78
N SER A 546 15.80 7.47 26.57
CA SER A 546 16.58 8.42 25.78
C SER A 546 15.67 9.23 24.84
N HIS A 547 16.25 10.12 24.05
CA HIS A 547 15.53 11.08 23.22
C HIS A 547 14.76 10.43 22.05
N SER A 548 13.56 10.92 21.76
CA SER A 548 12.70 10.51 20.65
C SER A 548 12.24 11.73 19.83
N PHE A 549 12.26 11.62 18.50
CA PHE A 549 12.14 12.76 17.59
C PHE A 549 11.35 12.45 16.30
N ARG A 550 11.00 13.52 15.56
CA ARG A 550 10.35 13.52 14.23
C ARG A 550 9.18 12.55 14.10
N PRO A 551 8.11 12.74 14.87
CA PRO A 551 6.94 11.92 14.71
C PRO A 551 6.22 12.19 13.39
N VAL A 552 5.67 11.13 12.82
CA VAL A 552 4.69 11.14 11.73
C VAL A 552 3.51 10.27 12.13
N ILE A 553 2.33 10.55 11.61
CA ILE A 553 1.09 9.90 12.05
C ILE A 553 0.24 9.45 10.85
N SER A 554 -0.35 8.25 10.94
CA SER A 554 -1.25 7.70 9.91
C SER A 554 -2.52 8.55 9.75
N ALA A 555 -3.23 8.37 8.62
CA ALA A 555 -4.39 9.18 8.26
C ALA A 555 -5.52 9.09 9.30
N ASP A 556 -5.73 7.90 9.87
CA ASP A 556 -6.71 7.64 10.93
C ASP A 556 -6.21 8.04 12.34
N GLY A 557 -4.95 8.44 12.45
CA GLY A 557 -4.32 8.81 13.72
C GLY A 557 -3.92 7.63 14.58
N ARG A 558 -3.99 6.37 14.12
CA ARG A 558 -3.72 5.17 14.93
C ARG A 558 -2.23 4.88 15.12
N TYR A 559 -1.45 4.99 14.05
CA TYR A 559 -0.04 4.61 14.04
C TYR A 559 0.83 5.86 14.04
N VAL A 560 1.80 5.91 14.96
CA VAL A 560 2.79 6.99 15.04
C VAL A 560 4.16 6.39 14.78
N ALA A 561 4.82 6.77 13.69
CA ALA A 561 6.22 6.42 13.48
C ALA A 561 7.12 7.55 14.00
N PHE A 562 8.23 7.19 14.62
CA PHE A 562 9.22 8.13 15.14
C PHE A 562 10.58 7.43 15.19
N TYR A 563 11.65 8.19 15.36
CA TYR A 563 12.94 7.58 15.69
C TYR A 563 13.35 7.89 17.12
N SER A 564 14.09 6.97 17.75
CA SER A 564 14.51 7.09 19.15
C SER A 564 15.91 6.55 19.37
N TYR A 565 16.62 7.15 20.32
CA TYR A 565 17.89 6.63 20.86
C TYR A 565 17.68 5.69 22.06
N ALA A 566 16.42 5.35 22.38
CA ALA A 566 16.06 4.60 23.58
C ALA A 566 16.15 3.10 23.35
N ASN A 567 17.08 2.44 24.04
CA ASN A 567 17.32 1.00 23.92
C ASN A 567 16.31 0.11 24.68
N ASN A 568 15.24 0.69 25.21
CA ASN A 568 14.25 -0.02 26.03
C ASN A 568 12.83 0.03 25.47
N LEU A 569 12.63 0.53 24.25
CA LEU A 569 11.31 0.55 23.59
C LEU A 569 10.87 -0.84 23.12
N VAL A 570 11.82 -1.71 22.78
CA VAL A 570 11.60 -3.13 22.46
C VAL A 570 12.64 -4.03 23.18
N PRO A 571 12.31 -5.30 23.50
CA PRO A 571 13.16 -6.14 24.37
C PRO A 571 14.56 -6.48 23.86
N ASP A 572 14.81 -6.39 22.55
CA ASP A 572 16.04 -6.87 21.93
C ASP A 572 16.95 -5.74 21.42
N ASP A 573 16.56 -4.46 21.54
CA ASP A 573 17.34 -3.32 21.04
C ASP A 573 18.70 -3.22 21.78
N THR A 574 19.80 -3.41 21.05
CA THR A 574 21.16 -3.56 21.62
C THR A 574 22.26 -2.81 20.88
N ASN A 575 21.92 -2.06 19.83
CA ASN A 575 22.93 -1.45 18.94
C ASN A 575 23.47 -0.10 19.44
N GLU A 576 22.91 0.46 20.53
CA GLU A 576 23.22 1.80 21.07
C GLU A 576 23.07 2.95 20.05
N ASN A 577 22.45 2.70 18.90
CA ASN A 577 22.18 3.66 17.84
C ASN A 577 20.73 4.17 17.94
N SER A 578 20.37 5.12 17.09
CA SER A 578 18.96 5.45 16.93
C SER A 578 18.28 4.43 16.01
N ASP A 579 16.99 4.25 16.20
CA ASP A 579 16.15 3.32 15.44
C ASP A 579 14.77 3.92 15.16
N VAL A 580 14.11 3.44 14.11
CA VAL A 580 12.73 3.81 13.74
C VAL A 580 11.76 2.85 14.40
N PHE A 581 10.77 3.40 15.10
CA PHE A 581 9.72 2.68 15.78
C PHE A 581 8.35 3.11 15.27
N VAL A 582 7.36 2.21 15.38
CA VAL A 582 5.94 2.52 15.23
C VAL A 582 5.19 2.17 16.50
N TYR A 583 4.43 3.14 17.03
CA TYR A 583 3.49 2.94 18.13
C TYR A 583 2.06 2.83 17.60
N ASP A 584 1.40 1.71 17.88
CA ASP A 584 -0.04 1.54 17.68
C ASP A 584 -0.79 2.02 18.93
N ARG A 585 -1.48 3.16 18.81
CA ARG A 585 -2.18 3.81 19.92
C ARG A 585 -3.38 3.02 20.44
N ILE A 586 -3.94 2.11 19.63
CA ILE A 586 -5.12 1.32 19.98
C ILE A 586 -4.71 0.06 20.74
N THR A 587 -3.73 -0.68 20.24
CA THR A 587 -3.22 -1.90 20.90
C THR A 587 -2.18 -1.58 21.98
N LYS A 588 -1.62 -0.37 21.97
CA LYS A 588 -0.52 0.10 22.82
C LYS A 588 0.75 -0.73 22.67
N THR A 589 1.05 -1.08 21.43
CA THR A 589 2.24 -1.87 21.09
C THR A 589 3.23 -1.02 20.30
N THR A 590 4.51 -1.22 20.62
CA THR A 590 5.65 -0.58 19.96
C THR A 590 6.44 -1.64 19.21
N GLU A 591 6.70 -1.40 17.94
CA GLU A 591 7.52 -2.28 17.10
C GLU A 591 8.69 -1.52 16.49
N LEU A 592 9.79 -2.25 16.28
CA LEU A 592 10.99 -1.76 15.59
C LEU A 592 10.80 -1.96 14.08
N VAL A 593 11.12 -0.94 13.30
CA VAL A 593 10.98 -0.90 11.84
C VAL A 593 12.33 -0.96 11.13
N SER A 594 13.40 -0.43 11.75
CA SER A 594 14.75 -0.37 11.18
C SER A 594 15.63 -1.57 11.55
N PHE A 595 15.18 -2.81 11.34
CA PHE A 595 15.96 -4.03 11.65
C PHE A 595 16.43 -4.79 10.39
N GLU A 596 17.52 -5.54 10.51
CA GLU A 596 18.07 -6.34 9.40
C GLU A 596 17.14 -7.52 9.01
N SER A 597 17.16 -7.93 7.74
CA SER A 597 16.36 -9.06 7.22
C SER A 597 16.61 -10.43 7.91
N ASN A 598 17.70 -10.55 8.66
CA ASN A 598 18.08 -11.73 9.46
C ASN A 598 17.58 -11.66 10.92
N GLY A 599 16.91 -10.57 11.32
CA GLY A 599 16.40 -10.31 12.66
C GLY A 599 17.45 -9.80 13.67
N THR A 600 18.65 -9.39 13.23
CA THR A 600 19.63 -8.73 14.09
C THR A 600 19.59 -7.21 13.96
N HIS A 601 19.96 -6.51 15.03
CA HIS A 601 20.04 -5.05 15.05
C HIS A 601 21.37 -4.60 14.43
N GLY A 602 21.32 -3.61 13.54
CA GLY A 602 22.48 -3.10 12.80
C GLY A 602 23.68 -2.89 13.73
N GLN A 603 24.77 -3.64 13.48
CA GLN A 603 25.96 -3.61 14.34
C GLN A 603 26.91 -2.48 13.91
N ASP A 604 27.24 -1.62 14.87
CA ASP A 604 28.48 -0.83 15.00
C ASP A 604 28.98 -0.10 13.73
N SER A 605 28.76 1.22 13.70
CA SER A 605 29.74 2.08 13.03
C SER A 605 30.01 3.35 13.83
N THR A 606 31.29 3.69 13.89
CA THR A 606 31.91 4.79 14.64
C THR A 606 31.67 6.18 14.01
N TYR A 607 30.59 6.35 13.25
CA TYR A 607 30.22 7.59 12.58
C TYR A 607 28.88 8.13 13.13
N ASP A 608 28.91 9.43 13.48
CA ASP A 608 27.87 10.38 13.92
C ASP A 608 26.39 9.86 13.96
N PRO A 609 25.65 10.04 15.08
CA PRO A 609 24.27 9.58 15.27
C PRO A 609 23.33 9.81 14.07
N THR A 610 22.79 8.71 13.57
CA THR A 610 21.85 8.61 12.45
C THR A 610 20.61 9.48 12.67
N VAL A 611 20.24 10.27 11.65
CA VAL A 611 18.95 10.98 11.60
C VAL A 611 18.05 10.22 10.63
N TYR A 612 17.16 9.39 11.17
CA TYR A 612 16.08 8.81 10.37
C TYR A 612 15.00 9.86 10.13
N SER A 613 14.50 9.93 8.89
CA SER A 613 13.32 10.72 8.55
C SER A 613 12.19 9.75 8.21
N PRO A 614 11.52 9.15 9.21
CA PRO A 614 10.43 8.23 8.96
C PRO A 614 9.22 8.96 8.40
N THR A 615 8.55 8.37 7.42
CA THR A 615 7.23 8.75 6.93
C THR A 615 6.34 7.51 6.85
N ILE A 616 5.02 7.68 6.94
CA ILE A 616 4.09 6.55 7.08
C ILE A 616 2.90 6.71 6.13
N SER A 617 2.47 5.60 5.50
CA SER A 617 1.27 5.59 4.66
C SER A 617 0.00 5.87 5.47
N GLY A 618 -1.08 6.24 4.79
CA GLY A 618 -2.34 6.66 5.39
C GLY A 618 -3.02 5.55 6.20
N ASP A 619 -2.92 4.30 5.75
CA ASP A 619 -3.37 3.11 6.47
C ASP A 619 -2.38 2.65 7.57
N GLY A 620 -1.20 3.26 7.61
CA GLY A 620 -0.12 2.92 8.52
C GLY A 620 0.67 1.68 8.14
N ARG A 621 0.44 1.02 6.99
CA ARG A 621 1.11 -0.24 6.62
C ARG A 621 2.58 -0.06 6.23
N TYR A 622 2.87 0.97 5.44
CA TYR A 622 4.20 1.20 4.88
C TYR A 622 4.90 2.32 5.63
N VAL A 623 6.15 2.10 6.01
CA VAL A 623 7.00 3.11 6.66
C VAL A 623 8.24 3.32 5.80
N ALA A 624 8.40 4.53 5.24
CA ALA A 624 9.59 4.89 4.49
C ALA A 624 10.59 5.62 5.39
N PHE A 625 11.88 5.29 5.29
CA PHE A 625 12.93 5.90 6.09
C PHE A 625 14.28 5.87 5.36
N ASN A 626 15.21 6.76 5.73
CA ASN A 626 16.58 6.73 5.22
C ASN A 626 17.51 6.03 6.22
N ALA A 627 18.39 5.16 5.75
CA ALA A 627 19.38 4.46 6.59
C ALA A 627 20.70 4.23 5.84
N TYR A 628 21.78 3.92 6.57
CA TYR A 628 23.02 3.49 5.93
C TYR A 628 22.91 2.02 5.53
N LEU A 629 23.34 1.67 4.31
CA LEU A 629 23.31 0.28 3.85
C LEU A 629 24.20 -0.68 4.66
N PHE A 630 25.12 -0.18 5.50
CA PHE A 630 25.89 -1.06 6.41
C PHE A 630 25.01 -1.69 7.51
N ASP A 631 23.89 -1.05 7.85
CA ASP A 631 22.95 -1.52 8.87
C ASP A 631 21.98 -2.58 8.32
N PHE A 632 22.06 -2.92 7.03
CA PHE A 632 21.22 -3.94 6.37
C PHE A 632 22.13 -4.83 5.51
N ASP A 633 22.46 -6.04 5.97
CA ASP A 633 23.40 -7.02 5.38
C ASP A 633 23.05 -7.45 3.92
N LEU A 634 23.07 -6.49 2.98
CA LEU A 634 22.67 -6.56 1.58
C LEU A 634 23.89 -6.46 0.63
N GLY A 635 25.11 -6.62 1.16
CA GLY A 635 26.32 -6.82 0.35
C GLY A 635 27.00 -5.57 -0.22
N ASN A 636 26.77 -4.37 0.35
CA ASN A 636 27.39 -3.10 -0.07
C ASN A 636 28.56 -2.64 0.82
N THR A 637 29.57 -2.00 0.24
CA THR A 637 30.75 -1.40 0.90
C THR A 637 30.85 0.14 0.86
N THR A 638 29.85 0.90 0.37
CA THR A 638 30.01 2.34 0.04
C THR A 638 29.73 3.33 1.17
N GLY A 639 28.86 3.01 2.13
CA GLY A 639 28.53 3.91 3.26
C GLY A 639 27.70 5.15 2.93
N ALA A 640 26.90 5.11 1.87
CA ALA A 640 25.91 6.14 1.57
C ALA A 640 24.57 5.89 2.33
N LEU A 641 23.77 6.95 2.51
CA LEU A 641 22.37 6.81 2.93
C LEU A 641 21.52 6.37 1.74
N ASP A 642 20.57 5.49 2.00
CA ASP A 642 19.59 4.99 1.06
C ASP A 642 18.18 5.06 1.65
N ILE A 643 17.18 5.03 0.78
CA ILE A 643 15.78 5.02 1.16
C ILE A 643 15.27 3.58 1.20
N PHE A 644 14.57 3.26 2.28
CA PHE A 644 13.93 1.98 2.50
C PHE A 644 12.44 2.16 2.76
N ILE A 645 11.67 1.14 2.42
CA ILE A 645 10.26 0.98 2.81
C ILE A 645 10.15 -0.32 3.61
N TYR A 646 9.53 -0.24 4.77
CA TYR A 646 9.13 -1.39 5.57
C TYR A 646 7.63 -1.65 5.43
N ASP A 647 7.26 -2.85 5.01
CA ASP A 647 5.89 -3.33 5.02
C ASP A 647 5.61 -4.02 6.37
N ARG A 648 4.84 -3.36 7.22
CA ARG A 648 4.50 -3.87 8.57
C ARG A 648 3.60 -5.10 8.54
N LEU A 649 2.87 -5.35 7.44
CA LEU A 649 2.03 -6.53 7.31
C LEU A 649 2.89 -7.77 7.00
N LEU A 650 3.90 -7.61 6.14
CA LEU A 650 4.78 -8.71 5.72
C LEU A 650 6.02 -8.86 6.59
N GLY A 651 6.39 -7.81 7.33
CA GLY A 651 7.63 -7.73 8.09
C GLY A 651 8.87 -7.65 7.20
N THR A 652 8.76 -7.06 6.01
CA THR A 652 9.82 -7.02 5.00
C THR A 652 10.27 -5.61 4.70
N THR A 653 11.57 -5.42 4.48
CA THR A 653 12.19 -4.14 4.10
C THR A 653 12.69 -4.21 2.66
N GLU A 654 12.39 -3.18 1.87
CA GLU A 654 12.84 -3.01 0.48
C GLU A 654 13.61 -1.70 0.32
N GLN A 655 14.70 -1.70 -0.45
CA GLN A 655 15.44 -0.50 -0.84
C GLN A 655 14.80 0.11 -2.11
N VAL A 656 14.52 1.41 -2.10
CA VAL A 656 13.85 2.09 -3.23
C VAL A 656 14.73 3.11 -3.97
N SER A 657 15.91 3.44 -3.44
CA SER A 657 16.87 4.34 -4.09
C SER A 657 17.92 3.64 -4.97
N SER A 658 17.57 2.56 -5.68
CA SER A 658 18.49 1.81 -6.55
C SER A 658 18.78 2.53 -7.88
N ALA A 659 19.95 2.29 -8.50
CA ALA A 659 20.31 2.94 -9.77
C ALA A 659 19.63 2.24 -10.97
N SER A 660 19.34 3.04 -12.01
CA SER A 660 18.58 2.66 -13.22
C SER A 660 19.12 1.47 -14.05
N ASN A 661 20.29 0.93 -13.73
CA ASN A 661 20.97 -0.15 -14.44
C ASN A 661 21.12 -1.43 -13.61
N ASP A 662 20.29 -1.61 -12.57
CA ASP A 662 20.40 -2.74 -11.62
C ASP A 662 21.76 -2.78 -10.89
N THR A 663 22.50 -1.66 -10.93
CA THR A 663 23.67 -1.44 -10.07
C THR A 663 23.32 -0.44 -8.98
N GLN A 664 24.18 -0.31 -7.99
CA GLN A 664 23.93 0.50 -6.80
C GLN A 664 24.13 1.99 -7.07
N ALA A 665 23.28 2.83 -6.50
CA ALA A 665 23.50 4.28 -6.51
C ALA A 665 24.74 4.60 -5.66
N TYR A 666 25.70 5.33 -6.24
CA TYR A 666 26.96 5.69 -5.57
C TYR A 666 26.83 6.92 -4.65
N THR A 667 25.62 7.45 -4.43
CA THR A 667 25.40 8.73 -3.74
C THR A 667 24.26 8.69 -2.71
N THR A 668 24.34 9.58 -1.73
CA THR A 668 23.40 9.72 -0.61
C THR A 668 21.98 10.09 -1.09
N SER A 669 21.00 9.26 -0.70
CA SER A 669 19.57 9.53 -0.79
C SER A 669 18.97 9.76 0.61
N PHE A 670 18.10 10.76 0.76
CA PHE A 670 17.62 11.21 2.07
C PHE A 670 16.23 11.88 1.98
N ASN A 671 15.62 12.15 3.16
CA ASN A 671 14.30 12.79 3.31
C ASN A 671 13.18 12.13 2.47
N PRO A 672 12.86 10.85 2.69
CA PRO A 672 11.76 10.22 1.99
C PRO A 672 10.41 10.70 2.51
N THR A 673 9.43 10.83 1.62
CA THR A 673 8.02 11.00 1.96
C THR A 673 7.19 9.99 1.17
N ILE A 674 6.46 9.13 1.87
CA ILE A 674 5.52 8.18 1.26
C ILE A 674 4.13 8.79 1.09
N SER A 675 3.47 8.49 -0.02
CA SER A 675 2.09 8.90 -0.27
C SER A 675 1.14 8.26 0.74
N ALA A 676 0.02 8.93 1.04
CA ALA A 676 -0.99 8.38 1.95
C ALA A 676 -1.56 7.05 1.45
N ASP A 677 -1.51 6.87 0.15
CA ASP A 677 -1.94 5.67 -0.52
C ASP A 677 -0.85 4.57 -0.38
N GLY A 678 0.44 4.90 -0.38
CA GLY A 678 1.56 3.97 -0.20
C GLY A 678 2.23 3.54 -1.50
N ASN A 679 1.75 4.05 -2.64
CA ASN A 679 2.25 3.69 -3.96
C ASN A 679 3.49 4.48 -4.39
N TYR A 680 3.76 5.62 -3.77
CA TYR A 680 4.81 6.51 -4.19
C TYR A 680 5.69 6.94 -3.03
N VAL A 681 7.00 6.95 -3.23
CA VAL A 681 7.96 7.55 -2.30
C VAL A 681 8.74 8.62 -3.03
N VAL A 682 8.61 9.86 -2.59
CA VAL A 682 9.49 10.96 -3.03
C VAL A 682 10.71 11.05 -2.13
N PHE A 683 11.87 11.36 -2.68
CA PHE A 683 13.10 11.50 -1.92
C PHE A 683 14.11 12.43 -2.61
N ASN A 684 15.12 12.84 -1.87
CA ASN A 684 16.23 13.65 -2.38
C ASN A 684 17.45 12.78 -2.67
N ALA A 685 18.16 13.09 -3.76
CA ALA A 685 19.44 12.46 -4.04
C ALA A 685 20.38 13.42 -4.79
N PHE A 686 21.68 13.31 -4.53
CA PHE A 686 22.75 14.01 -5.28
C PHE A 686 23.14 13.30 -6.59
N ALA A 687 22.40 12.25 -6.95
CA ALA A 687 22.86 11.15 -7.77
C ALA A 687 22.78 11.41 -9.27
N TYR A 688 23.81 10.98 -10.00
CA TYR A 688 23.81 10.88 -11.47
C TYR A 688 23.33 9.53 -12.01
N ASP A 689 23.04 8.57 -11.14
CA ASP A 689 22.78 7.16 -11.47
C ASP A 689 21.39 6.65 -11.03
N VAL A 690 20.69 7.30 -10.09
CA VAL A 690 19.28 6.99 -9.74
C VAL A 690 18.39 7.03 -10.98
N VAL A 691 18.54 8.06 -11.81
CA VAL A 691 17.98 8.13 -13.17
C VAL A 691 19.07 8.67 -14.10
N SER A 692 19.26 8.05 -15.26
CA SER A 692 20.23 8.51 -16.26
C SER A 692 19.97 9.97 -16.67
N GLY A 693 21.01 10.78 -16.84
CA GLY A 693 20.88 12.17 -17.30
C GLY A 693 20.80 13.23 -16.19
N ASN A 694 21.41 13.01 -15.02
CA ASN A 694 21.78 14.14 -14.15
C ASN A 694 23.03 14.82 -14.68
N THR A 695 22.97 16.12 -14.97
CA THR A 695 24.11 16.89 -15.47
C THR A 695 24.58 17.99 -14.51
N ASN A 696 23.89 18.22 -13.39
CA ASN A 696 24.10 19.40 -12.54
C ASN A 696 24.90 19.12 -11.24
N SER A 697 25.08 17.85 -10.85
CA SER A 697 25.72 17.47 -9.57
C SER A 697 25.10 18.13 -8.32
N GLN A 698 23.84 18.52 -8.39
CA GLN A 698 23.04 19.09 -7.30
C GLN A 698 22.09 18.04 -6.72
N SER A 699 21.50 18.35 -5.55
CA SER A 699 20.37 17.57 -5.03
C SER A 699 19.14 17.82 -5.88
N ASP A 700 18.51 16.74 -6.32
CA ASP A 700 17.24 16.74 -7.05
C ASP A 700 16.17 15.97 -6.28
N VAL A 701 14.91 16.18 -6.65
CA VAL A 701 13.77 15.42 -6.11
C VAL A 701 13.44 14.30 -7.09
N PHE A 702 13.29 13.09 -6.57
CA PHE A 702 12.89 11.90 -7.30
C PHE A 702 11.62 11.32 -6.70
N ILE A 703 10.89 10.53 -7.47
CA ILE A 703 9.78 9.71 -7.00
C ILE A 703 9.97 8.27 -7.47
N TYR A 704 9.79 7.35 -6.55
CA TYR A 704 9.75 5.91 -6.80
C TYR A 704 8.29 5.46 -6.82
N ASN A 705 7.91 4.72 -7.86
CA ASN A 705 6.64 4.03 -7.94
C ASN A 705 6.80 2.61 -7.38
N CYS A 706 6.19 2.36 -6.23
CA CYS A 706 6.27 1.09 -5.49
C CYS A 706 5.56 -0.06 -6.19
N ILE A 707 4.66 0.23 -7.15
CA ILE A 707 3.96 -0.80 -7.93
C ILE A 707 4.83 -1.26 -9.10
N THR A 708 5.41 -0.31 -9.84
CA THR A 708 6.17 -0.61 -11.07
C THR A 708 7.66 -0.81 -10.83
N GLY A 709 8.17 -0.39 -9.66
CA GLY A 709 9.59 -0.39 -9.33
C GLY A 709 10.41 0.66 -10.09
N THR A 710 9.76 1.70 -10.60
CA THR A 710 10.41 2.71 -11.46
C THR A 710 10.62 4.03 -10.73
N THR A 711 11.78 4.66 -10.96
CA THR A 711 12.12 5.98 -10.44
C THR A 711 12.12 7.05 -11.55
N GLU A 712 11.56 8.22 -11.28
CA GLU A 712 11.63 9.40 -12.17
C GLU A 712 12.06 10.67 -11.40
N ARG A 713 12.60 11.66 -12.13
CA ARG A 713 13.00 12.96 -11.56
C ARG A 713 11.85 13.97 -11.63
N LEU A 714 11.64 14.71 -10.54
CA LEU A 714 10.58 15.71 -10.43
C LEU A 714 11.03 17.16 -10.61
N THR A 715 12.33 17.43 -10.42
CA THR A 715 12.94 18.77 -10.59
C THR A 715 13.21 19.07 -12.06
N ILE A 716 12.12 19.08 -12.84
CA ILE A 716 12.12 19.33 -14.28
C ILE A 716 11.23 20.52 -14.64
N THR A 717 11.55 21.19 -15.74
CA THR A 717 10.69 22.21 -16.37
C THR A 717 9.47 21.56 -17.04
N ASN A 718 8.52 22.38 -17.49
CA ASN A 718 7.39 21.93 -18.33
C ASN A 718 7.81 21.29 -19.66
N GLU A 719 9.06 21.51 -20.08
CA GLU A 719 9.67 20.90 -21.27
C GLU A 719 10.48 19.63 -20.95
N GLY A 720 10.51 19.21 -19.68
CA GLY A 720 11.22 18.01 -19.23
C GLY A 720 12.72 18.20 -19.00
N THR A 721 13.22 19.43 -19.04
CA THR A 721 14.64 19.73 -18.78
C THR A 721 14.93 19.83 -17.28
N GLN A 722 16.08 19.33 -16.83
CA GLN A 722 16.49 19.37 -15.43
C GLN A 722 16.69 20.81 -14.93
N GLY A 723 16.28 21.10 -13.69
CA GLY A 723 16.66 22.32 -12.98
C GLY A 723 18.18 22.43 -12.80
N TYR A 724 18.72 23.65 -12.78
CA TYR A 724 20.18 23.83 -12.71
C TYR A 724 20.72 23.79 -11.28
N TYR A 725 19.94 24.25 -10.30
CA TYR A 725 20.37 24.37 -8.90
C TYR A 725 19.65 23.40 -7.96
N SER A 726 20.15 23.31 -6.72
CA SER A 726 19.69 22.38 -5.70
C SER A 726 18.22 22.55 -5.34
N SER A 727 17.54 21.41 -5.18
CA SER A 727 16.14 21.28 -4.80
C SER A 727 15.97 20.22 -3.72
N GLY A 728 14.95 20.35 -2.87
CA GLY A 728 14.63 19.27 -1.94
C GLY A 728 13.40 19.43 -1.05
N GLU A 729 13.33 18.55 -0.03
CA GLU A 729 12.25 18.43 0.97
C GLU A 729 10.86 18.38 0.34
N ALA A 730 10.61 17.26 -0.32
CA ALA A 730 9.37 17.06 -1.06
C ALA A 730 8.25 16.47 -0.20
N ALA A 731 7.02 16.90 -0.48
CA ALA A 731 5.80 16.29 0.04
C ALA A 731 4.84 16.04 -1.13
N LEU A 732 3.94 15.07 -0.99
CA LEU A 732 3.09 14.62 -2.08
C LEU A 732 1.62 14.47 -1.67
N SER A 733 0.72 14.65 -2.64
CA SER A 733 -0.72 14.38 -2.49
C SER A 733 -0.97 12.90 -2.20
N ALA A 734 -2.20 12.56 -1.82
CA ALA A 734 -2.54 11.20 -1.41
C ALA A 734 -2.21 10.17 -2.49
N ASP A 735 -2.51 10.49 -3.75
CA ASP A 735 -2.27 9.68 -4.95
C ASP A 735 -0.87 9.88 -5.57
N GLY A 736 -0.02 10.70 -4.95
CA GLY A 736 1.29 11.05 -5.48
C GLY A 736 1.27 11.88 -6.77
N ARG A 737 0.13 12.42 -7.22
CA ARG A 737 0.04 13.25 -8.44
C ARG A 737 0.72 14.60 -8.29
N TYR A 738 0.47 15.29 -7.18
CA TYR A 738 1.02 16.61 -6.94
C TYR A 738 2.14 16.50 -5.93
N VAL A 739 3.34 16.94 -6.31
CA VAL A 739 4.51 16.93 -5.43
C VAL A 739 5.00 18.36 -5.24
N THR A 740 5.01 18.82 -3.99
CA THR A 740 5.62 20.09 -3.60
C THR A 740 7.07 19.89 -3.22
N PHE A 741 7.94 20.85 -3.53
CA PHE A 741 9.34 20.87 -3.14
C PHE A 741 9.89 22.30 -3.16
N TYR A 742 10.99 22.56 -2.45
CA TYR A 742 11.70 23.83 -2.61
C TYR A 742 12.78 23.71 -3.69
N SER A 743 13.10 24.81 -4.37
CA SER A 743 14.25 24.89 -5.26
C SER A 743 14.87 26.28 -5.30
N SER A 744 16.20 26.31 -5.46
CA SER A 744 16.97 27.52 -5.78
C SER A 744 17.14 27.74 -7.29
N SER A 745 16.50 26.89 -8.11
CA SER A 745 16.70 26.86 -9.55
C SER A 745 15.79 27.85 -10.30
N SER A 746 16.36 28.96 -10.75
CA SER A 746 15.67 29.94 -11.58
C SER A 746 15.26 29.45 -12.99
N THR A 747 15.67 28.25 -13.36
CA THR A 747 15.33 27.66 -14.67
C THR A 747 14.09 26.78 -14.64
N LEU A 748 13.56 26.40 -13.47
CA LEU A 748 12.43 25.45 -13.37
C LEU A 748 11.14 26.01 -13.95
N VAL A 749 10.90 27.31 -13.74
CA VAL A 749 9.74 28.04 -14.25
C VAL A 749 10.22 29.33 -14.91
N ALA A 750 9.76 29.59 -16.12
CA ALA A 750 10.10 30.81 -16.84
C ALA A 750 9.67 32.06 -16.05
N GLY A 751 10.52 33.10 -16.05
CA GLY A 751 10.25 34.35 -15.35
C GLY A 751 10.65 34.36 -13.88
N ASP A 752 11.40 33.35 -13.41
CA ASP A 752 12.07 33.42 -12.12
C ASP A 752 13.23 34.42 -12.11
N THR A 753 13.09 35.46 -11.30
CA THR A 753 14.06 36.57 -11.26
C THR A 753 14.48 36.97 -9.84
N ASN A 754 13.90 36.38 -8.80
CA ASN A 754 14.20 36.79 -7.42
C ASN A 754 15.51 36.18 -6.89
N GLN A 755 16.03 35.11 -7.49
CA GLN A 755 17.23 34.38 -7.04
C GLN A 755 17.14 33.90 -5.58
N VAL A 756 15.93 33.66 -5.09
CA VAL A 756 15.69 33.13 -3.73
C VAL A 756 15.24 31.67 -3.83
N VAL A 757 15.19 30.97 -2.70
CA VAL A 757 14.58 29.64 -2.65
C VAL A 757 13.05 29.79 -2.70
N ASP A 758 12.43 29.12 -3.67
CA ASP A 758 10.99 29.15 -3.90
C ASP A 758 10.37 27.76 -3.69
N ILE A 759 9.06 27.74 -3.42
CA ILE A 759 8.27 26.50 -3.38
C ILE A 759 7.63 26.28 -4.74
N PHE A 760 7.79 25.06 -5.25
CA PHE A 760 7.22 24.60 -6.50
C PHE A 760 6.29 23.42 -6.27
N VAL A 761 5.29 23.28 -7.12
CA VAL A 761 4.48 22.07 -7.25
C VAL A 761 4.69 21.50 -8.64
N GLN A 762 5.07 20.23 -8.70
CA GLN A 762 4.96 19.44 -9.92
C GLN A 762 3.63 18.68 -9.89
N ASP A 763 2.72 19.02 -10.80
CA ASP A 763 1.62 18.13 -11.20
C ASP A 763 2.22 17.09 -12.16
N ARG A 764 2.18 15.81 -11.81
CA ARG A 764 2.70 14.71 -12.64
C ARG A 764 1.74 14.33 -13.77
N GLY A 765 0.60 15.00 -13.91
CA GLY A 765 -0.37 14.78 -14.98
C GLY A 765 -1.36 13.65 -14.68
N ILE A 766 -1.89 13.00 -15.73
CA ILE A 766 -2.64 11.75 -15.54
C ILE A 766 -1.63 10.65 -15.25
N ILE A 767 -1.50 10.29 -13.98
CA ILE A 767 -0.88 9.03 -13.59
C ILE A 767 -1.68 7.92 -14.30
N GLU A 768 -1.01 7.08 -15.10
CA GLU A 768 -1.62 5.94 -15.79
C GLU A 768 -2.42 5.09 -14.79
N ASN A 769 -3.73 5.36 -14.76
CA ASN A 769 -4.71 4.89 -13.78
C ASN A 769 -4.33 5.13 -12.31
N PRO A 770 -5.24 5.71 -11.49
CA PRO A 770 -5.24 5.38 -10.08
C PRO A 770 -5.61 3.90 -10.01
N ILE A 771 -4.61 3.02 -10.05
CA ILE A 771 -4.78 1.66 -9.60
C ILE A 771 -5.06 1.82 -8.11
N ILE A 772 -6.35 1.81 -7.77
CA ILE A 772 -6.78 1.78 -6.39
C ILE A 772 -6.20 0.48 -5.83
N PHE A 773 -5.14 0.58 -5.03
CA PHE A 773 -4.55 -0.43 -4.15
C PHE A 773 -5.08 -1.84 -4.26
N ASP A 774 -4.19 -2.81 -4.43
CA ASP A 774 -4.41 -4.16 -3.89
C ASP A 774 -4.34 -4.06 -2.37
N HIS A 775 -5.47 -3.77 -1.73
CA HIS A 775 -5.57 -3.90 -0.28
C HIS A 775 -5.99 -5.32 0.11
N ALA A 776 -6.53 -6.08 -0.82
CA ALA A 776 -7.23 -7.32 -0.61
C ALA A 776 -6.30 -8.51 -0.86
N GLY A 777 -5.30 -8.68 0.00
CA GLY A 777 -4.18 -9.57 -0.30
C GLY A 777 -4.55 -10.97 -0.83
N ASN A 778 -3.64 -11.52 -1.62
CA ASN A 778 -3.86 -12.63 -2.56
C ASN A 778 -4.11 -14.04 -1.98
N SER A 779 -4.39 -14.16 -0.69
CA SER A 779 -4.60 -15.44 0.00
C SER A 779 -5.44 -15.30 1.26
N LEU A 780 -5.97 -16.41 1.78
CA LEU A 780 -6.69 -16.44 3.06
C LEU A 780 -5.90 -15.84 4.25
N ASN A 781 -4.57 -15.91 4.23
CA ASN A 781 -3.72 -15.40 5.31
C ASN A 781 -3.36 -13.92 5.16
N THR A 782 -3.39 -13.42 3.93
CA THR A 782 -3.05 -12.02 3.57
C THR A 782 -4.30 -11.19 3.28
N ALA A 783 -5.48 -11.78 3.48
CA ALA A 783 -6.77 -11.16 3.20
C ALA A 783 -6.97 -9.85 3.98
N ARG A 784 -7.57 -8.86 3.35
CA ARG A 784 -7.96 -7.59 3.99
C ARG A 784 -8.96 -7.85 5.09
N ASP A 785 -8.60 -7.60 6.33
CA ASP A 785 -9.54 -7.69 7.45
C ASP A 785 -10.45 -6.46 7.49
N ILE A 786 -11.73 -6.65 7.15
CA ILE A 786 -12.76 -5.61 7.17
C ILE A 786 -13.62 -5.67 8.44
N GLY A 787 -13.19 -6.45 9.44
CA GLY A 787 -13.80 -6.52 10.77
C GLY A 787 -15.17 -7.17 10.79
N ILE A 788 -16.04 -6.72 11.69
CA ILE A 788 -17.39 -7.28 11.85
C ILE A 788 -18.36 -6.65 10.85
N LEU A 789 -18.94 -7.45 9.95
CA LEU A 789 -19.98 -6.97 9.05
C LEU A 789 -21.30 -6.77 9.81
N SER A 790 -21.91 -5.58 9.66
CA SER A 790 -23.20 -5.22 10.25
C SER A 790 -23.96 -4.21 9.38
N ASN A 791 -23.36 -3.06 9.08
CA ASN A 791 -23.84 -2.14 8.05
C ASN A 791 -23.12 -2.38 6.72
N THR A 792 -23.61 -1.77 5.63
CA THR A 792 -22.91 -1.79 4.34
C THR A 792 -21.58 -1.07 4.43
N GLN A 793 -20.51 -1.81 4.17
CA GLN A 793 -19.16 -1.30 4.02
C GLN A 793 -18.76 -1.44 2.55
N SER A 794 -18.01 -0.47 2.03
CA SER A 794 -17.58 -0.43 0.63
C SER A 794 -16.07 -0.25 0.57
N PHE A 795 -15.42 -1.05 -0.26
CA PHE A 795 -13.99 -1.10 -0.44
C PHE A 795 -13.71 -1.08 -1.93
N GLN A 796 -12.88 -0.15 -2.38
CA GLN A 796 -12.43 -0.11 -3.76
C GLN A 796 -11.09 -0.86 -3.88
N ASP A 797 -10.94 -1.61 -4.96
CA ASP A 797 -9.79 -2.48 -5.27
C ASP A 797 -9.73 -2.74 -6.78
N TRP A 798 -8.73 -3.50 -7.21
CA TRP A 798 -8.53 -3.89 -8.61
C TRP A 798 -7.97 -5.31 -8.70
N ILE A 799 -8.22 -5.97 -9.83
CA ILE A 799 -7.51 -7.20 -10.22
C ILE A 799 -6.95 -7.05 -11.63
N GLY A 800 -5.78 -7.59 -11.91
CA GLY A 800 -5.14 -7.60 -13.23
C GLY A 800 -4.07 -8.68 -13.40
N ASN A 801 -3.10 -8.45 -14.29
CA ASN A 801 -2.18 -9.52 -14.72
C ASN A 801 -1.20 -10.00 -13.63
N ASN A 802 -0.86 -9.13 -12.68
CA ASN A 802 0.06 -9.41 -11.58
C ASN A 802 -0.66 -9.62 -10.24
N ASP A 803 -1.98 -9.43 -10.21
CA ASP A 803 -2.84 -9.50 -9.04
C ASP A 803 -4.21 -10.06 -9.45
N ILE A 804 -4.38 -11.37 -9.37
CA ILE A 804 -5.50 -12.08 -10.00
C ILE A 804 -6.63 -12.44 -9.01
N LEU A 805 -6.41 -12.20 -7.72
CA LEU A 805 -7.20 -12.76 -6.62
C LEU A 805 -7.19 -11.82 -5.41
N ASP A 806 -8.37 -11.36 -5.03
CA ASP A 806 -8.51 -10.48 -3.88
C ASP A 806 -9.28 -11.14 -2.76
N TYR A 807 -8.72 -11.23 -1.56
CA TYR A 807 -9.38 -11.81 -0.38
C TYR A 807 -9.75 -10.74 0.65
N TYR A 808 -11.01 -10.76 1.10
CA TYR A 808 -11.53 -9.94 2.20
C TYR A 808 -11.95 -10.85 3.37
N ARG A 809 -11.34 -10.70 4.55
CA ARG A 809 -11.72 -11.40 5.78
C ARG A 809 -12.74 -10.59 6.55
N PHE A 810 -13.81 -11.22 7.04
CA PHE A 810 -14.76 -10.58 7.94
C PHE A 810 -15.38 -11.53 8.95
N ASP A 811 -15.83 -10.96 10.08
CA ASP A 811 -16.50 -11.67 11.15
C ASP A 811 -18.01 -11.38 11.18
N ILE A 812 -18.80 -12.40 11.53
CA ILE A 812 -20.24 -12.35 11.68
C ILE A 812 -20.59 -12.63 13.14
N ALA A 813 -21.13 -11.62 13.84
CA ALA A 813 -21.33 -11.64 15.29
C ALA A 813 -22.50 -12.52 15.76
N SER A 814 -23.52 -12.68 14.92
CA SER A 814 -24.70 -13.53 15.14
C SER A 814 -25.12 -14.12 13.80
N ASP A 815 -25.85 -15.24 13.78
CA ASP A 815 -26.36 -15.82 12.53
C ASP A 815 -27.04 -14.73 11.69
N SER A 816 -26.57 -14.56 10.45
CA SER A 816 -26.86 -13.36 9.64
C SER A 816 -27.02 -13.73 8.17
N ASN A 817 -27.80 -12.92 7.46
CA ASN A 817 -27.74 -12.88 6.02
C ASN A 817 -26.62 -11.95 5.58
N VAL A 818 -25.61 -12.51 4.91
CA VAL A 818 -24.52 -11.77 4.29
C VAL A 818 -24.89 -11.42 2.86
N THR A 819 -24.74 -10.15 2.52
CA THR A 819 -24.82 -9.66 1.13
C THR A 819 -23.46 -9.10 0.72
N LEU A 820 -22.87 -9.69 -0.31
CA LEU A 820 -21.67 -9.20 -0.98
C LEU A 820 -22.04 -8.70 -2.38
N ALA A 821 -21.47 -7.61 -2.85
CA ALA A 821 -21.68 -7.10 -4.20
C ALA A 821 -20.40 -6.50 -4.80
N LEU A 822 -20.29 -6.59 -6.12
CA LEU A 822 -19.26 -5.96 -6.92
C LEU A 822 -19.89 -4.91 -7.83
N ILE A 823 -19.31 -3.71 -7.79
CA ILE A 823 -19.64 -2.62 -8.72
C ILE A 823 -18.39 -2.35 -9.54
N SER A 824 -18.38 -2.73 -10.82
CA SER A 824 -17.27 -2.41 -11.75
C SER A 824 -17.62 -1.23 -12.66
N GLU A 825 -16.64 -0.37 -12.94
CA GLU A 825 -16.82 0.78 -13.84
C GLU A 825 -16.74 0.38 -15.33
N GLU A 826 -16.04 -0.71 -15.65
CA GLU A 826 -16.04 -1.33 -16.98
C GLU A 826 -16.79 -2.67 -16.97
N GLN A 827 -17.89 -2.76 -17.73
CA GLN A 827 -18.72 -3.97 -17.83
C GLN A 827 -18.33 -4.90 -19.01
N SER A 828 -17.14 -4.75 -19.58
CA SER A 828 -16.83 -5.41 -20.84
C SER A 828 -16.55 -6.92 -20.72
N GLN A 829 -16.20 -7.44 -19.54
CA GLN A 829 -15.87 -8.87 -19.30
C GLN A 829 -16.19 -9.33 -17.86
N PRO A 830 -16.49 -10.63 -17.60
CA PRO A 830 -16.95 -11.11 -16.29
C PRO A 830 -15.84 -11.11 -15.22
N THR A 831 -16.18 -10.58 -14.04
CA THR A 831 -15.44 -10.70 -12.77
C THR A 831 -16.23 -11.65 -11.86
N TYR A 832 -15.57 -12.47 -11.06
CA TYR A 832 -16.25 -13.44 -10.20
C TYR A 832 -16.09 -13.06 -8.73
N LEU A 833 -17.15 -13.32 -7.96
CA LEU A 833 -17.27 -13.11 -6.53
C LEU A 833 -17.57 -14.46 -5.86
N GLU A 834 -16.83 -14.79 -4.82
CA GLU A 834 -17.03 -15.98 -3.99
C GLU A 834 -17.15 -15.61 -2.51
N LEU A 835 -17.96 -16.37 -1.78
CA LEU A 835 -18.05 -16.35 -0.33
C LEU A 835 -17.51 -17.68 0.18
N LEU A 836 -16.54 -17.66 1.09
CA LEU A 836 -15.86 -18.83 1.62
C LEU A 836 -15.99 -18.90 3.14
N ASP A 837 -15.95 -20.11 3.68
CA ASP A 837 -15.83 -20.34 5.13
C ASP A 837 -14.39 -20.15 5.64
N ASN A 838 -14.19 -20.24 6.95
CA ASN A 838 -12.88 -20.10 7.59
C ASN A 838 -11.86 -21.22 7.28
N GLN A 839 -12.18 -22.19 6.43
CA GLN A 839 -11.22 -23.14 5.85
C GLN A 839 -11.00 -22.90 4.36
N GLY A 840 -11.52 -21.81 3.78
CA GLY A 840 -11.40 -21.52 2.36
C GLY A 840 -12.29 -22.40 1.48
N ARG A 841 -13.41 -22.94 2.00
CA ARG A 841 -14.37 -23.71 1.20
C ARG A 841 -15.48 -22.78 0.72
N ILE A 842 -15.80 -22.85 -0.58
CA ILE A 842 -16.82 -22.01 -1.22
C ILE A 842 -18.20 -22.35 -0.64
N ILE A 843 -18.87 -21.33 -0.11
CA ILE A 843 -20.27 -21.33 0.34
C ILE A 843 -21.19 -20.90 -0.81
N SER A 844 -20.81 -19.86 -1.55
CA SER A 844 -21.57 -19.33 -2.69
C SER A 844 -20.65 -18.65 -3.70
N SER A 845 -21.05 -18.62 -4.96
CA SER A 845 -20.34 -17.93 -6.05
C SER A 845 -21.32 -17.19 -6.98
N SER A 846 -20.88 -16.06 -7.54
CA SER A 846 -21.68 -15.20 -8.43
C SER A 846 -20.76 -14.29 -9.27
N GLU A 847 -21.28 -13.66 -10.32
CA GLU A 847 -20.52 -12.69 -11.13
C GLU A 847 -20.57 -11.25 -10.58
N SER A 848 -21.53 -10.95 -9.69
CA SER A 848 -21.74 -9.56 -9.24
C SER A 848 -22.30 -9.43 -7.83
N SER A 849 -23.06 -10.40 -7.34
CA SER A 849 -23.61 -10.31 -5.99
C SER A 849 -23.92 -11.67 -5.39
N ILE A 850 -23.61 -11.81 -4.10
CA ILE A 850 -23.93 -12.97 -3.27
C ILE A 850 -24.90 -12.51 -2.19
N ASN A 851 -25.93 -13.32 -1.97
CA ASN A 851 -26.79 -13.21 -0.79
C ASN A 851 -26.90 -14.62 -0.17
N ALA A 852 -26.34 -14.80 1.02
CA ALA A 852 -26.26 -16.10 1.67
C ALA A 852 -26.49 -15.99 3.18
N ASP A 853 -27.25 -16.92 3.75
CA ASP A 853 -27.37 -17.02 5.21
C ASP A 853 -26.19 -17.81 5.76
N VAL A 854 -25.50 -17.26 6.75
CA VAL A 854 -24.32 -17.86 7.38
C VAL A 854 -24.44 -17.83 8.89
N TYR A 855 -23.90 -18.86 9.55
CA TYR A 855 -23.82 -18.90 11.01
C TYR A 855 -22.81 -17.87 11.52
N LYS A 856 -22.87 -17.52 12.81
CA LYS A 856 -21.81 -16.70 13.43
C LYS A 856 -20.42 -17.33 13.22
N GLY A 857 -19.43 -16.51 12.87
CA GLY A 857 -18.07 -16.97 12.58
C GLY A 857 -17.32 -16.07 11.61
N THR A 858 -16.11 -16.48 11.25
CA THR A 858 -15.25 -15.79 10.27
C THR A 858 -15.50 -16.33 8.88
N TYR A 859 -15.56 -15.44 7.89
CA TYR A 859 -15.78 -15.73 6.48
C TYR A 859 -14.87 -14.89 5.60
N TYR A 860 -14.79 -15.27 4.32
CA TYR A 860 -13.98 -14.58 3.34
C TYR A 860 -14.78 -14.27 2.08
N GLY A 861 -14.69 -13.05 1.57
CA GLY A 861 -15.10 -12.69 0.22
C GLY A 861 -13.91 -12.77 -0.72
N VAL A 862 -14.06 -13.40 -1.88
CA VAL A 862 -12.99 -13.50 -2.89
C VAL A 862 -13.45 -12.89 -4.20
N VAL A 863 -12.65 -12.00 -4.75
CA VAL A 863 -12.86 -11.42 -6.08
C VAL A 863 -11.77 -11.94 -6.99
N TYR A 864 -12.12 -12.49 -8.16
CA TYR A 864 -11.12 -13.07 -9.04
C TYR A 864 -11.52 -13.05 -10.50
N ARG A 865 -10.52 -13.21 -11.37
CA ARG A 865 -10.74 -13.28 -12.81
C ARG A 865 -9.82 -14.28 -13.52
N PRO A 866 -10.33 -14.98 -14.56
CA PRO A 866 -9.53 -15.95 -15.31
C PRO A 866 -8.77 -15.42 -16.55
N TYR A 867 -8.84 -14.12 -16.91
CA TYR A 867 -8.25 -13.59 -18.16
C TYR A 867 -7.51 -12.24 -18.00
N ASN A 868 -6.54 -11.99 -18.89
CA ASN A 868 -5.56 -10.90 -18.86
C ASN A 868 -6.15 -9.51 -19.19
N SER A 869 -6.77 -8.84 -18.21
CA SER A 869 -7.05 -7.39 -18.28
C SER A 869 -7.30 -6.83 -16.88
N ILE A 870 -6.77 -5.63 -16.62
CA ILE A 870 -6.97 -4.87 -15.39
C ILE A 870 -8.46 -4.51 -15.25
N THR A 871 -9.02 -4.64 -14.05
CA THR A 871 -10.40 -4.24 -13.75
C THR A 871 -10.53 -3.73 -12.35
N ASN A 872 -10.97 -2.47 -12.26
CA ASN A 872 -11.33 -1.82 -11.01
C ASN A 872 -12.73 -2.26 -10.59
N TYR A 873 -12.90 -2.47 -9.29
CA TYR A 873 -14.19 -2.80 -8.72
C TYR A 873 -14.37 -2.17 -7.33
N THR A 874 -15.61 -2.04 -6.90
CA THR A 874 -15.97 -1.76 -5.51
C THR A 874 -16.60 -3.01 -4.92
N PHE A 875 -15.95 -3.61 -3.93
CA PHE A 875 -16.50 -4.67 -3.09
C PHE A 875 -17.35 -4.05 -1.99
N GLN A 876 -18.62 -4.44 -1.93
CA GLN A 876 -19.54 -4.06 -0.87
C GLN A 876 -19.93 -5.27 -0.05
N GLY A 877 -19.73 -5.19 1.26
CA GLY A 877 -20.13 -6.23 2.22
C GLY A 877 -21.12 -5.68 3.23
N SER A 878 -22.17 -6.44 3.52
CA SER A 878 -23.11 -6.14 4.61
C SER A 878 -23.63 -7.43 5.23
N ALA A 879 -24.04 -7.38 6.49
CA ALA A 879 -24.67 -8.51 7.16
C ALA A 879 -25.85 -8.05 8.00
N THR A 880 -27.02 -8.64 7.77
CA THR A 880 -28.22 -8.38 8.58
C THR A 880 -28.47 -9.58 9.48
N SER A 881 -28.61 -9.38 10.79
CA SER A 881 -28.92 -10.47 11.70
C SER A 881 -30.21 -11.17 11.30
N LEU A 882 -30.17 -12.50 11.30
CA LEU A 882 -31.37 -13.30 11.10
C LEU A 882 -32.24 -13.22 12.37
N PRO A 883 -33.58 -13.26 12.24
CA PRO A 883 -34.44 -13.41 13.38
C PRO A 883 -34.03 -14.66 14.18
N ALA A 884 -34.07 -14.56 15.51
CA ALA A 884 -33.78 -15.72 16.36
C ALA A 884 -34.85 -16.79 16.14
N ASP A 885 -34.45 -18.01 15.82
CA ASP A 885 -35.33 -19.17 15.72
C ASP A 885 -36.02 -19.41 17.08
N GLN A 886 -37.33 -19.16 17.12
CA GLN A 886 -38.13 -19.32 18.33
C GLN A 886 -38.88 -20.66 18.35
N ALA A 887 -39.09 -21.27 17.19
CA ALA A 887 -39.91 -22.47 17.01
C ALA A 887 -39.11 -23.77 17.15
N ARG A 888 -37.85 -23.77 16.74
CA ARG A 888 -36.87 -24.87 16.78
C ARG A 888 -37.22 -26.06 15.87
N ASN A 889 -36.18 -26.80 15.50
CA ASN A 889 -36.21 -27.61 14.27
C ASN A 889 -36.41 -29.11 14.51
N SER A 890 -36.88 -29.48 15.70
CA SER A 890 -37.11 -30.87 16.04
C SER A 890 -38.30 -31.05 17.00
N PHE A 891 -38.93 -32.24 16.97
CA PHE A 891 -40.02 -32.58 17.89
C PHE A 891 -39.68 -32.41 19.37
N ASN A 892 -38.41 -32.59 19.76
CA ASN A 892 -37.97 -32.54 21.15
C ASN A 892 -37.65 -31.12 21.61
N GLU A 893 -37.38 -30.22 20.68
CA GLU A 893 -37.04 -28.83 20.92
C GLU A 893 -38.19 -27.89 20.57
N ALA A 894 -39.24 -28.41 19.91
CA ALA A 894 -40.43 -27.69 19.46
C ALA A 894 -40.93 -26.67 20.48
N ARG A 895 -41.19 -25.45 20.01
CA ARG A 895 -41.76 -24.38 20.83
C ARG A 895 -43.08 -24.83 21.42
N ASP A 896 -43.08 -24.96 22.74
CA ASP A 896 -44.27 -25.37 23.47
C ASP A 896 -45.23 -24.18 23.61
N ILE A 897 -46.30 -24.20 22.82
CA ILE A 897 -47.38 -23.20 22.91
C ILE A 897 -48.44 -23.63 23.92
N SER A 898 -48.12 -24.61 24.77
CA SER A 898 -48.91 -25.07 25.91
C SER A 898 -50.29 -25.59 25.48
N ILE A 899 -51.29 -25.48 26.37
CA ILE A 899 -52.66 -25.91 26.09
C ILE A 899 -53.29 -24.96 25.06
N LEU A 900 -53.65 -25.48 23.89
CA LEU A 900 -54.29 -24.68 22.85
C LEU A 900 -55.78 -24.50 23.18
N VAL A 901 -56.13 -23.29 23.60
CA VAL A 901 -57.51 -22.83 23.85
C VAL A 901 -57.74 -21.48 23.16
N GLY A 902 -58.86 -21.34 22.44
CA GLY A 902 -59.13 -20.11 21.68
C GLY A 902 -58.21 -19.99 20.47
N THR A 903 -57.89 -18.77 20.03
CA THR A 903 -56.99 -18.48 18.88
C THR A 903 -55.72 -17.81 19.37
N GLN A 904 -54.57 -18.29 18.90
CA GLN A 904 -53.23 -17.76 19.17
C GLN A 904 -52.47 -17.62 17.84
N THR A 905 -51.60 -16.63 17.75
CA THR A 905 -50.78 -16.37 16.55
C THR A 905 -49.32 -16.23 16.94
N PHE A 906 -48.44 -16.89 16.20
CA PHE A 906 -46.99 -16.91 16.41
C PHE A 906 -46.29 -16.48 15.14
N SER A 907 -45.36 -15.53 15.26
CA SER A 907 -44.54 -15.05 14.14
C SER A 907 -43.18 -15.72 14.18
N ASP A 908 -42.69 -16.18 13.04
CA ASP A 908 -41.34 -16.74 12.89
C ASP A 908 -40.84 -16.63 11.44
N SER A 909 -39.61 -17.07 11.18
CA SER A 909 -39.00 -17.00 9.86
C SER A 909 -38.20 -18.25 9.50
N LEU A 910 -38.48 -18.81 8.32
CA LEU A 910 -37.65 -19.85 7.73
C LEU A 910 -36.64 -19.24 6.75
N ASN A 911 -35.42 -19.75 6.73
CA ASN A 911 -34.32 -19.32 5.87
C ASN A 911 -33.44 -20.51 5.42
N THR A 912 -32.27 -20.30 4.82
CA THR A 912 -31.48 -21.44 4.32
C THR A 912 -30.71 -22.21 5.39
N LEU A 913 -30.53 -21.63 6.58
CA LEU A 913 -29.99 -22.31 7.77
C LEU A 913 -31.10 -22.95 8.61
N ASP A 914 -32.31 -22.38 8.52
CA ASP A 914 -33.48 -22.77 9.29
C ASP A 914 -34.68 -23.09 8.39
N LEU A 915 -34.82 -24.36 8.01
CA LEU A 915 -35.83 -24.81 7.04
C LEU A 915 -37.11 -25.38 7.67
N GLU A 916 -37.10 -25.57 9.00
CA GLU A 916 -38.09 -26.40 9.68
C GLU A 916 -38.39 -25.88 11.08
N ASP A 917 -39.67 -25.62 11.35
CA ASP A 917 -40.14 -25.15 12.64
C ASP A 917 -41.19 -26.10 13.23
N TYR A 918 -41.07 -26.42 14.51
CA TYR A 918 -42.02 -27.27 15.23
C TYR A 918 -42.68 -26.53 16.40
N TYR A 919 -44.02 -26.55 16.44
CA TYR A 919 -44.81 -26.03 17.54
C TYR A 919 -45.54 -27.18 18.23
N ARG A 920 -45.26 -27.38 19.51
CA ARG A 920 -45.95 -28.37 20.34
C ARG A 920 -47.17 -27.74 20.99
N PHE A 921 -48.33 -28.39 20.89
CA PHE A 921 -49.52 -27.96 21.61
C PHE A 921 -50.31 -29.13 22.19
N GLU A 922 -51.01 -28.86 23.29
CA GLU A 922 -51.85 -29.85 23.97
C GLU A 922 -53.33 -29.50 23.87
N LEU A 923 -54.15 -30.50 23.58
CA LEU A 923 -55.61 -30.42 23.68
C LEU A 923 -56.06 -31.17 24.92
N THR A 924 -56.72 -30.48 25.83
CA THR A 924 -57.25 -31.10 27.06
C THR A 924 -58.58 -31.84 26.84
N LYS A 925 -59.25 -31.57 25.71
CA LYS A 925 -60.55 -32.14 25.31
C LYS A 925 -60.63 -32.27 23.80
N GLU A 926 -61.51 -33.15 23.31
CA GLU A 926 -61.78 -33.25 21.88
C GLU A 926 -62.24 -31.90 21.32
N SER A 927 -61.47 -31.38 20.36
CA SER A 927 -61.60 -30.01 19.88
C SER A 927 -61.47 -29.97 18.36
N THR A 928 -62.21 -29.06 17.73
CA THR A 928 -61.95 -28.69 16.34
C THR A 928 -60.75 -27.74 16.32
N VAL A 929 -59.63 -28.21 15.76
CA VAL A 929 -58.39 -27.44 15.60
C VAL A 929 -58.36 -26.82 14.20
N ASN A 930 -58.08 -25.51 14.15
CA ASN A 930 -57.75 -24.80 12.91
C ASN A 930 -56.34 -24.23 13.02
N LEU A 931 -55.46 -24.63 12.11
CA LEU A 931 -54.15 -24.03 11.93
C LEU A 931 -54.10 -23.34 10.57
N THR A 932 -53.65 -22.09 10.53
CA THR A 932 -53.52 -21.31 9.30
C THR A 932 -52.14 -20.68 9.26
N LEU A 933 -51.44 -20.86 8.15
CA LEU A 933 -50.15 -20.25 7.88
C LEU A 933 -50.36 -19.04 6.97
N ASP A 934 -50.15 -17.85 7.50
CA ASP A 934 -50.12 -16.60 6.73
C ASP A 934 -48.65 -16.23 6.45
N ARG A 935 -48.33 -15.84 5.21
CA ARG A 935 -46.94 -15.64 4.76
C ARG A 935 -46.79 -14.20 4.30
N GLU A 936 -45.78 -13.51 4.82
CA GLU A 936 -45.62 -12.08 4.57
C GLU A 936 -44.88 -11.75 3.27
N ASP A 937 -44.23 -12.74 2.64
CA ASP A 937 -43.46 -12.57 1.39
C ASP A 937 -44.04 -13.31 0.17
N SER A 938 -43.50 -12.96 -1.00
CA SER A 938 -43.96 -13.44 -2.31
C SER A 938 -43.56 -14.88 -2.66
N ASN A 939 -42.66 -15.51 -1.91
CA ASN A 939 -42.02 -16.78 -2.28
C ASN A 939 -42.90 -18.00 -2.04
N ASN A 940 -43.95 -17.90 -1.21
CA ASN A 940 -45.05 -18.87 -1.08
C ASN A 940 -44.65 -20.35 -0.94
N ASN A 941 -43.45 -20.66 -0.42
CA ASN A 941 -42.89 -22.01 -0.39
C ASN A 941 -43.01 -22.71 0.98
N ALA A 942 -43.34 -21.98 2.06
CA ALA A 942 -43.63 -22.59 3.35
C ALA A 942 -45.00 -23.26 3.36
N TYR A 943 -45.07 -24.44 3.99
CA TYR A 943 -46.29 -25.24 4.17
C TYR A 943 -46.36 -25.83 5.58
N LEU A 944 -47.56 -26.23 5.97
CA LEU A 944 -47.90 -26.77 7.28
C LEU A 944 -48.21 -28.27 7.20
N ARG A 945 -47.75 -29.02 8.20
CA ARG A 945 -48.20 -30.39 8.50
C ARG A 945 -48.54 -30.51 9.99
N LEU A 946 -49.35 -31.50 10.33
CA LEU A 946 -49.75 -31.81 11.70
C LEU A 946 -49.36 -33.24 12.03
N PHE A 947 -48.72 -33.42 13.17
CA PHE A 947 -48.30 -34.72 13.66
C PHE A 947 -48.94 -35.03 15.01
N ASP A 948 -49.19 -36.30 15.28
CA ASP A 948 -49.55 -36.76 16.63
C ASP A 948 -48.32 -36.86 17.55
N SER A 949 -48.56 -37.14 18.83
CA SER A 949 -47.50 -37.31 19.84
C SER A 949 -46.54 -38.48 19.59
N LYS A 950 -46.78 -39.30 18.56
CA LYS A 950 -45.92 -40.42 18.16
C LYS A 950 -45.16 -40.11 16.86
N GLY A 951 -45.28 -38.89 16.33
CA GLY A 951 -44.66 -38.46 15.08
C GLY A 951 -45.37 -38.97 13.82
N ASN A 952 -46.60 -39.50 13.93
CA ASN A 952 -47.36 -39.87 12.75
C ASN A 952 -48.00 -38.63 12.13
N GLU A 953 -47.79 -38.44 10.83
CA GLU A 953 -48.39 -37.35 10.06
C GLU A 953 -49.91 -37.57 9.94
N LEU A 954 -50.69 -36.58 10.36
CA LEU A 954 -52.16 -36.62 10.37
C LEU A 954 -52.78 -36.00 9.11
N ASN A 955 -52.00 -35.23 8.34
CA ASN A 955 -52.38 -34.61 7.06
C ASN A 955 -51.17 -34.36 6.16
N GLY A 956 -51.37 -34.37 4.84
CA GLY A 956 -50.37 -33.89 3.88
C GLY A 956 -50.18 -32.36 3.90
N SER A 957 -49.09 -31.88 3.29
CA SER A 957 -48.73 -30.46 3.20
C SER A 957 -49.89 -29.57 2.76
N SER A 958 -50.19 -28.54 3.56
CA SER A 958 -51.25 -27.55 3.33
C SER A 958 -50.87 -26.20 3.95
N THR A 959 -51.48 -25.09 3.54
CA THR A 959 -51.34 -23.80 4.26
C THR A 959 -52.44 -23.60 5.31
N THR A 960 -53.44 -24.48 5.33
CA THR A 960 -54.51 -24.49 6.34
C THR A 960 -54.89 -25.90 6.71
N ILE A 961 -55.08 -26.17 8.00
CA ILE A 961 -55.50 -27.47 8.53
C ILE A 961 -56.72 -27.25 9.42
N ASN A 962 -57.84 -27.90 9.09
CA ASN A 962 -59.02 -28.01 9.96
C ASN A 962 -59.27 -29.48 10.27
N ARG A 963 -59.19 -29.86 11.55
CA ARG A 963 -59.32 -31.24 12.01
C ARG A 963 -59.98 -31.31 13.37
N ASN A 964 -60.86 -32.29 13.57
CA ASN A 964 -61.28 -32.70 14.91
C ASN A 964 -60.23 -33.64 15.48
N LEU A 965 -59.68 -33.25 16.63
CA LEU A 965 -58.66 -34.01 17.33
C LEU A 965 -59.14 -34.32 18.74
N VAL A 966 -58.85 -35.54 19.20
CA VAL A 966 -59.12 -35.94 20.58
C VAL A 966 -58.15 -35.23 21.54
N ALA A 967 -58.39 -35.36 22.85
CA ALA A 967 -57.42 -34.85 23.84
C ALA A 967 -56.07 -35.55 23.66
N GLY A 968 -54.98 -34.79 23.69
CA GLY A 968 -53.64 -35.28 23.43
C GLY A 968 -52.67 -34.19 22.99
N ILE A 969 -51.41 -34.58 22.81
CA ILE A 969 -50.33 -33.69 22.36
C ILE A 969 -50.20 -33.81 20.84
N TYR A 970 -50.04 -32.68 20.18
CA TYR A 970 -49.89 -32.56 18.74
C TYR A 970 -48.78 -31.57 18.39
N TYR A 971 -48.24 -31.70 17.18
CA TYR A 971 -47.17 -30.84 16.69
C TYR A 971 -47.56 -30.25 15.35
N ALA A 972 -47.61 -28.92 15.29
CA ALA A 972 -47.68 -28.20 14.03
C ALA A 972 -46.26 -28.01 13.51
N TYR A 973 -46.01 -28.45 12.28
CA TYR A 973 -44.71 -28.38 11.62
C TYR A 973 -44.83 -27.44 10.43
N VAL A 974 -44.09 -26.36 10.46
CA VAL A 974 -43.97 -25.42 9.34
C VAL A 974 -42.64 -25.70 8.68
N SER A 975 -42.62 -25.93 7.37
CA SER A 975 -41.36 -26.09 6.66
C SER A 975 -41.40 -25.56 5.25
N GLN A 976 -40.21 -25.33 4.70
CA GLN A 976 -40.02 -24.91 3.33
C GLN A 976 -38.93 -25.77 2.67
N SER A 977 -38.95 -25.85 1.35
CA SER A 977 -37.93 -26.62 0.62
C SER A 977 -36.70 -25.80 0.24
N TYR A 978 -36.83 -24.47 0.11
CA TYR A 978 -35.76 -23.52 -0.21
C TYR A 978 -36.27 -22.08 -0.09
N GLY A 979 -35.36 -21.11 0.03
CA GLY A 979 -35.67 -19.68 0.04
C GLY A 979 -35.78 -19.10 1.46
N LYS A 980 -36.41 -17.92 1.58
CA LYS A 980 -36.72 -17.30 2.87
C LYS A 980 -38.21 -17.03 2.93
N THR A 981 -38.82 -17.40 4.05
CA THR A 981 -40.25 -17.19 4.29
C THR A 981 -40.50 -16.66 5.70
N ASN A 982 -40.91 -15.40 5.83
CA ASN A 982 -41.49 -14.90 7.09
C ASN A 982 -42.96 -15.32 7.17
N TYR A 983 -43.39 -15.83 8.32
CA TYR A 983 -44.75 -16.32 8.47
C TYR A 983 -45.37 -16.04 9.84
N ASN A 984 -46.70 -16.05 9.86
CA ASN A 984 -47.53 -16.04 11.05
C ASN A 984 -48.34 -17.35 11.09
N LEU A 985 -48.04 -18.22 12.06
CA LEU A 985 -48.84 -19.41 12.36
C LEU A 985 -49.98 -19.03 13.30
N THR A 986 -51.21 -19.04 12.80
CA THR A 986 -52.41 -18.89 13.63
C THR A 986 -52.98 -20.25 13.98
N ALA A 987 -52.90 -20.63 15.25
CA ALA A 987 -53.45 -21.86 15.79
C ALA A 987 -54.70 -21.58 16.62
N SER A 988 -55.77 -22.33 16.41
CA SER A 988 -56.95 -22.25 17.26
C SER A 988 -57.56 -23.61 17.55
N ALA A 989 -58.14 -23.75 18.74
CA ALA A 989 -58.89 -24.93 19.13
C ALA A 989 -60.21 -24.52 19.77
N THR A 990 -61.32 -25.04 19.23
CA THR A 990 -62.65 -24.87 19.81
C THR A 990 -63.07 -26.19 20.44
N PRO A 991 -63.20 -26.28 21.78
CA PRO A 991 -63.65 -27.48 22.45
C PRO A 991 -65.05 -27.86 21.98
N THR A 992 -65.22 -29.12 21.59
CA THR A 992 -66.52 -29.65 21.20
C THR A 992 -67.33 -29.86 22.48
N ALA A 993 -68.24 -28.92 22.79
CA ALA A 993 -68.84 -28.83 24.12
C ALA A 993 -69.59 -30.10 24.55
N THR A 994 -69.12 -30.75 25.62
CA THR A 994 -69.98 -31.54 26.52
C THR A 994 -69.53 -31.33 27.97
N SER A 995 -70.47 -31.04 28.87
CA SER A 995 -70.17 -30.85 30.30
C SER A 995 -69.67 -32.15 30.94
N ILE A 996 -68.50 -32.12 31.55
CA ILE A 996 -67.87 -33.31 32.11
C ILE A 996 -68.36 -33.54 33.55
N PRO A 997 -68.96 -34.70 33.89
CA PRO A 997 -69.36 -35.04 35.25
C PRO A 997 -68.14 -35.31 36.15
N PHE A 998 -68.32 -35.32 37.48
CA PHE A 998 -67.28 -35.77 38.43
C PHE A 998 -66.94 -37.23 38.12
N GLN A 999 -65.71 -37.50 37.68
CA GLN A 999 -65.31 -38.81 37.21
C GLN A 999 -63.81 -39.04 37.41
N ILE A 1000 -63.43 -40.32 37.47
CA ILE A 1000 -62.05 -40.77 37.29
C ILE A 1000 -61.91 -41.17 35.82
N ARG A 1001 -60.94 -40.56 35.13
CA ARG A 1001 -60.61 -40.83 33.73
C ARG A 1001 -59.53 -41.90 33.60
N SER A 1002 -58.49 -41.84 34.43
CA SER A 1002 -57.37 -42.78 34.37
C SER A 1002 -56.72 -42.98 35.75
N VAL A 1003 -56.02 -44.12 35.91
CA VAL A 1003 -55.20 -44.44 37.08
C VAL A 1003 -53.88 -45.03 36.59
N THR A 1004 -52.77 -44.40 36.98
CA THR A 1004 -51.41 -44.80 36.57
C THR A 1004 -50.47 -44.80 37.79
N PRO A 1005 -49.69 -45.86 38.03
CA PRO A 1005 -49.70 -47.13 37.31
C PRO A 1005 -50.96 -47.93 37.63
N ASN A 1006 -51.35 -48.81 36.70
CA ASN A 1006 -52.48 -49.73 36.90
C ASN A 1006 -52.10 -51.02 37.67
N ARG A 1007 -50.93 -51.05 38.31
CA ARG A 1007 -50.43 -52.19 39.07
C ARG A 1007 -49.40 -51.77 40.12
N GLY A 1008 -49.32 -52.53 41.21
CA GLY A 1008 -48.31 -52.40 42.27
C GLY A 1008 -48.01 -53.73 42.95
N SER A 1009 -46.91 -53.83 43.68
CA SER A 1009 -46.47 -55.06 44.35
C SER A 1009 -46.83 -55.05 45.82
N ASN A 1010 -47.33 -56.18 46.34
CA ASN A 1010 -47.68 -56.35 47.74
C ASN A 1010 -46.47 -56.44 48.71
N THR A 1011 -45.32 -55.96 48.26
CA THR A 1011 -44.04 -55.98 49.00
C THR A 1011 -43.66 -54.59 49.50
N GLY A 1012 -44.31 -53.52 49.02
CA GLY A 1012 -43.97 -52.14 49.38
C GLY A 1012 -45.05 -51.13 49.01
N GLN A 1013 -44.66 -49.86 48.93
CA GLN A 1013 -45.55 -48.76 48.62
C GLN A 1013 -45.73 -48.55 47.12
N THR A 1014 -46.87 -48.03 46.70
CA THR A 1014 -47.12 -47.63 45.32
C THR A 1014 -47.96 -46.35 45.29
N THR A 1015 -47.51 -45.37 44.53
CA THR A 1015 -48.16 -44.08 44.33
C THR A 1015 -48.90 -44.07 43.01
N LEU A 1016 -50.20 -43.82 43.06
CA LEU A 1016 -51.11 -43.77 41.93
C LEU A 1016 -51.37 -42.31 41.57
N THR A 1017 -51.13 -41.92 40.32
CA THR A 1017 -51.69 -40.72 39.71
C THR A 1017 -53.09 -41.04 39.19
N ILE A 1018 -54.07 -40.24 39.60
CA ILE A 1018 -55.48 -40.39 39.25
C ILE A 1018 -55.92 -39.12 38.54
N GLU A 1019 -56.21 -39.25 37.24
CA GLU A 1019 -56.74 -38.14 36.45
C GLU A 1019 -58.26 -38.26 36.35
N GLY A 1020 -58.94 -37.12 36.30
CA GLY A 1020 -60.39 -37.04 36.35
C GLY A 1020 -60.89 -35.62 36.16
N ALA A 1021 -61.99 -35.27 36.83
CA ALA A 1021 -62.56 -33.93 36.75
C ALA A 1021 -63.27 -33.53 38.04
N LYS A 1022 -63.11 -32.25 38.43
CA LYS A 1022 -63.70 -31.60 39.61
C LYS A 1022 -63.17 -32.11 40.95
N PHE A 1023 -61.92 -32.55 40.97
CA PHE A 1023 -61.22 -32.86 42.20
C PHE A 1023 -60.89 -31.59 42.98
N THR A 1024 -60.86 -31.70 44.30
CA THR A 1024 -60.46 -30.62 45.20
C THR A 1024 -59.39 -31.12 46.16
N PRO A 1025 -58.71 -30.21 46.89
CA PRO A 1025 -57.74 -30.59 47.92
C PRO A 1025 -58.28 -31.52 49.03
N ASN A 1026 -59.61 -31.65 49.15
CA ASN A 1026 -60.25 -32.46 50.21
C ASN A 1026 -60.65 -33.87 49.75
N ALA A 1027 -60.25 -34.30 48.55
CA ALA A 1027 -60.60 -35.62 48.02
C ALA A 1027 -60.00 -36.76 48.87
N ALA A 1028 -60.81 -37.79 49.14
CA ALA A 1028 -60.41 -39.03 49.80
C ALA A 1028 -60.33 -40.17 48.78
N ILE A 1029 -59.25 -40.97 48.84
CA ILE A 1029 -58.94 -42.00 47.83
C ILE A 1029 -58.75 -43.35 48.54
N SER A 1030 -59.34 -44.41 47.98
CA SER A 1030 -59.24 -45.76 48.54
C SER A 1030 -59.15 -46.84 47.47
N LEU A 1031 -58.39 -47.90 47.76
CA LEU A 1031 -58.41 -49.17 47.04
C LEU A 1031 -59.44 -50.11 47.68
N ILE A 1032 -60.29 -50.74 46.88
CA ILE A 1032 -61.33 -51.66 47.37
C ILE A 1032 -61.04 -53.04 46.81
N ASP A 1033 -60.90 -54.03 47.68
CA ASP A 1033 -60.68 -55.42 47.26
C ASP A 1033 -61.98 -56.13 46.83
N SER A 1034 -61.86 -57.33 46.28
CA SER A 1034 -63.00 -58.18 45.90
C SER A 1034 -63.94 -58.56 47.07
N ALA A 1035 -63.52 -58.37 48.33
CA ALA A 1035 -64.33 -58.55 49.53
C ALA A 1035 -65.01 -57.23 50.00
N ASN A 1036 -64.92 -56.16 49.20
CA ASN A 1036 -65.38 -54.80 49.50
C ASN A 1036 -64.71 -54.13 50.71
N VAL A 1037 -63.48 -54.55 51.07
CA VAL A 1037 -62.70 -53.90 52.12
C VAL A 1037 -61.92 -52.74 51.52
N ALA A 1038 -62.21 -51.53 51.99
CA ALA A 1038 -61.52 -50.32 51.57
C ALA A 1038 -60.20 -50.12 52.34
N ARG A 1039 -59.13 -49.81 51.61
CA ARG A 1039 -57.83 -49.34 52.11
C ARG A 1039 -57.65 -47.90 51.68
N SER A 1040 -57.62 -46.97 52.63
CA SER A 1040 -57.37 -45.56 52.35
C SER A 1040 -55.91 -45.34 51.96
N ALA A 1041 -55.68 -44.36 51.08
CA ALA A 1041 -54.33 -43.89 50.78
C ALA A 1041 -53.66 -43.36 52.06
N SER A 1042 -52.37 -43.66 52.23
CA SER A 1042 -51.55 -43.16 53.34
C SER A 1042 -51.16 -41.70 53.16
N GLN A 1043 -51.12 -41.23 51.91
CA GLN A 1043 -50.87 -39.84 51.54
C GLN A 1043 -51.66 -39.51 50.28
N ILE A 1044 -52.25 -38.31 50.24
CA ILE A 1044 -52.98 -37.79 49.09
C ILE A 1044 -52.43 -36.39 48.80
N THR A 1045 -52.05 -36.16 47.55
CA THR A 1045 -51.60 -34.85 47.08
C THR A 1045 -52.55 -34.37 45.99
N TRP A 1046 -53.06 -33.16 46.15
CA TRP A 1046 -53.84 -32.49 45.11
C TRP A 1046 -52.91 -31.62 44.27
N LEU A 1047 -52.87 -31.87 42.96
CA LEU A 1047 -52.08 -31.09 42.01
C LEU A 1047 -52.97 -30.01 41.37
N ASP A 1048 -54.11 -30.42 40.82
CA ASP A 1048 -55.10 -29.51 40.22
C ASP A 1048 -56.51 -30.13 40.23
N ASP A 1049 -57.50 -29.41 39.69
CA ASP A 1049 -58.90 -29.84 39.69
C ASP A 1049 -59.22 -31.05 38.79
N THR A 1050 -58.22 -31.59 38.11
CA THR A 1050 -58.26 -32.80 37.29
C THR A 1050 -57.31 -33.89 37.75
N THR A 1051 -56.35 -33.61 38.64
CA THR A 1051 -55.27 -34.57 38.98
C THR A 1051 -55.03 -34.69 40.49
N LEU A 1052 -55.06 -35.93 40.99
CA LEU A 1052 -54.70 -36.31 42.35
C LEU A 1052 -53.58 -37.36 42.32
N THR A 1053 -52.70 -37.38 43.32
CA THR A 1053 -51.84 -38.55 43.59
C THR A 1053 -52.17 -39.18 44.93
N ALA A 1054 -52.05 -40.50 45.01
CA ALA A 1054 -52.41 -41.30 46.18
C ALA A 1054 -51.38 -42.40 46.44
N THR A 1055 -50.67 -42.33 47.56
CA THR A 1055 -49.72 -43.36 47.97
C THR A 1055 -50.43 -44.41 48.82
N PHE A 1056 -50.22 -45.69 48.48
CA PHE A 1056 -50.75 -46.83 49.25
C PHE A 1056 -49.60 -47.72 49.72
N ASP A 1057 -49.65 -48.13 50.99
CA ASP A 1057 -48.86 -49.27 51.46
C ASP A 1057 -49.57 -50.57 51.09
N LEU A 1058 -49.00 -51.28 50.11
CA LEU A 1058 -49.55 -52.55 49.62
C LEU A 1058 -48.98 -53.76 50.36
N LYS A 1059 -48.09 -53.54 51.33
CA LYS A 1059 -47.36 -54.62 52.00
C LYS A 1059 -48.31 -55.61 52.67
N GLY A 1060 -48.23 -56.87 52.23
CA GLY A 1060 -49.04 -57.96 52.76
C GLY A 1060 -50.51 -57.97 52.32
N LEU A 1061 -50.91 -57.08 51.39
CA LEU A 1061 -52.22 -57.17 50.75
C LEU A 1061 -52.31 -58.42 49.84
N THR A 1062 -53.53 -58.94 49.69
CA THR A 1062 -53.80 -60.07 48.80
C THR A 1062 -53.61 -59.67 47.35
N THR A 1063 -52.97 -60.51 46.54
CA THR A 1063 -52.82 -60.26 45.11
C THR A 1063 -54.17 -60.41 44.39
N GLY A 1064 -54.43 -59.56 43.39
CA GLY A 1064 -55.71 -59.49 42.70
C GLY A 1064 -56.03 -58.10 42.16
N ALA A 1065 -57.18 -57.96 41.51
CA ALA A 1065 -57.72 -56.69 41.05
C ALA A 1065 -58.39 -55.93 42.19
N TYR A 1066 -58.25 -54.61 42.17
CA TYR A 1066 -58.80 -53.66 43.13
C TYR A 1066 -59.47 -52.52 42.38
N ASP A 1067 -60.60 -52.06 42.93
CA ASP A 1067 -61.26 -50.85 42.45
C ASP A 1067 -60.54 -49.63 43.04
N VAL A 1068 -60.46 -48.54 42.27
CA VAL A 1068 -59.97 -47.25 42.76
C VAL A 1068 -61.15 -46.31 42.91
N LYS A 1069 -61.37 -45.82 44.13
CA LYS A 1069 -62.48 -44.92 44.46
C LYS A 1069 -61.96 -43.56 44.94
N VAL A 1070 -62.50 -42.49 44.35
CA VAL A 1070 -62.30 -41.10 44.78
C VAL A 1070 -63.63 -40.53 45.28
N THR A 1071 -63.61 -39.96 46.49
CA THR A 1071 -64.77 -39.32 47.12
C THR A 1071 -64.41 -37.89 47.49
N ASP A 1072 -65.18 -36.92 47.03
CA ASP A 1072 -64.99 -35.50 47.32
C ASP A 1072 -66.35 -34.85 47.68
N THR A 1073 -66.30 -33.66 48.24
CA THR A 1073 -67.43 -32.73 48.42
C THR A 1073 -68.20 -32.45 47.12
N THR A 1074 -67.56 -32.54 45.96
CA THR A 1074 -68.15 -32.29 44.62
C THR A 1074 -68.75 -33.53 43.96
N GLY A 1075 -68.47 -34.75 44.46
CA GLY A 1075 -68.97 -36.00 43.89
C GLY A 1075 -68.22 -37.26 44.33
N THR A 1076 -68.60 -38.42 43.80
CA THR A 1076 -67.89 -39.69 44.03
C THR A 1076 -67.79 -40.47 42.72
N ALA A 1077 -66.62 -41.04 42.47
CA ALA A 1077 -66.35 -41.88 41.31
C ALA A 1077 -65.53 -43.10 41.73
N ALA A 1078 -65.79 -44.24 41.09
CA ALA A 1078 -65.01 -45.46 41.26
C ALA A 1078 -64.80 -46.12 39.90
N VAL A 1079 -63.62 -46.67 39.66
CA VAL A 1079 -63.33 -47.47 38.47
C VAL A 1079 -62.97 -48.87 38.93
N ASN A 1080 -63.77 -49.83 38.49
CA ASN A 1080 -63.66 -51.20 38.96
C ASN A 1080 -62.48 -51.93 38.32
N ASP A 1081 -61.82 -52.78 39.09
CA ASP A 1081 -60.71 -53.66 38.68
C ASP A 1081 -59.56 -52.95 37.95
N ILE A 1082 -59.41 -51.62 38.13
CA ILE A 1082 -58.46 -50.79 37.37
C ILE A 1082 -57.03 -50.93 37.88
N PHE A 1083 -56.84 -51.36 39.13
CA PHE A 1083 -55.53 -51.49 39.75
C PHE A 1083 -55.26 -52.94 40.18
N THR A 1084 -54.13 -53.51 39.78
CA THR A 1084 -53.77 -54.90 40.13
C THR A 1084 -52.63 -54.94 41.14
N VAL A 1085 -52.89 -55.51 42.33
CA VAL A 1085 -51.85 -55.87 43.29
C VAL A 1085 -51.24 -57.22 42.91
N ASN A 1086 -49.93 -57.27 42.70
CA ASN A 1086 -49.17 -58.47 42.32
C ASN A 1086 -48.04 -58.75 43.32
N SER A 1087 -47.25 -59.80 43.08
CA SER A 1087 -46.08 -60.17 43.89
C SER A 1087 -44.76 -60.02 43.13
N ASN A 1088 -44.73 -59.15 42.11
CA ASN A 1088 -43.53 -58.92 41.30
C ASN A 1088 -42.46 -58.17 42.11
N PRO A 1089 -41.19 -58.17 41.64
CA PRO A 1089 -40.09 -57.53 42.36
C PRO A 1089 -40.37 -56.06 42.74
N PRO A 1090 -39.78 -55.60 43.88
CA PRO A 1090 -39.83 -54.20 44.27
C PRO A 1090 -39.15 -53.31 43.22
N GLY A 1091 -39.31 -52.00 43.36
CA GLY A 1091 -38.79 -50.96 42.46
C GLY A 1091 -37.38 -51.25 41.97
N GLN A 1092 -37.20 -51.18 40.65
CA GLN A 1092 -35.93 -51.40 39.98
C GLN A 1092 -35.62 -50.21 39.09
N LEU A 1093 -34.51 -49.53 39.35
CA LEU A 1093 -34.07 -48.38 38.58
C LEU A 1093 -33.21 -48.84 37.40
N GLU A 1094 -33.59 -48.43 36.19
CA GLU A 1094 -32.81 -48.58 34.97
C GLU A 1094 -32.36 -47.19 34.50
N VAL A 1095 -31.09 -47.06 34.10
CA VAL A 1095 -30.50 -45.77 33.73
C VAL A 1095 -29.63 -45.95 32.49
N PHE A 1096 -29.77 -45.04 31.53
CA PHE A 1096 -28.97 -44.99 30.32
C PHE A 1096 -28.33 -43.62 30.18
N LEU A 1097 -27.04 -43.59 29.92
CA LEU A 1097 -26.30 -42.40 29.53
C LEU A 1097 -26.04 -42.48 28.03
N SER A 1098 -26.45 -41.44 27.30
CA SER A 1098 -26.19 -41.26 25.88
C SER A 1098 -25.29 -40.04 25.70
N THR A 1099 -24.15 -40.25 25.07
CA THR A 1099 -23.19 -39.20 24.73
C THR A 1099 -22.80 -39.28 23.26
N PRO A 1100 -22.35 -38.18 22.64
CA PRO A 1100 -21.84 -38.21 21.28
C PRO A 1100 -20.63 -39.14 21.16
N SER A 1101 -20.53 -39.87 20.04
CA SER A 1101 -19.42 -40.80 19.79
C SER A 1101 -18.09 -40.11 19.49
N ALA A 1102 -18.11 -38.83 19.09
CA ALA A 1102 -16.93 -38.00 18.85
C ALA A 1102 -17.29 -36.52 18.99
N ILE A 1103 -16.33 -35.72 19.44
CA ILE A 1103 -16.49 -34.27 19.63
C ILE A 1103 -15.20 -33.55 19.20
N ARG A 1104 -15.32 -32.32 18.71
CA ARG A 1104 -14.15 -31.49 18.41
C ARG A 1104 -13.67 -30.80 19.69
N PRO A 1105 -12.36 -30.56 19.88
CA PRO A 1105 -11.85 -29.76 20.99
C PRO A 1105 -12.58 -28.42 21.06
N TRP A 1106 -12.86 -27.93 22.28
CA TRP A 1106 -13.52 -26.65 22.57
C TRP A 1106 -14.99 -26.50 22.19
N TRP A 1107 -15.59 -27.52 21.57
CA TRP A 1107 -17.01 -27.48 21.23
C TRP A 1107 -17.86 -27.98 22.38
N THR A 1108 -18.91 -27.22 22.69
CA THR A 1108 -19.93 -27.65 23.64
C THR A 1108 -20.80 -28.75 23.04
N ARG A 1109 -21.06 -29.80 23.82
CA ARG A 1109 -21.94 -30.92 23.47
C ARG A 1109 -22.81 -31.29 24.66
N GLU A 1110 -23.80 -32.14 24.44
CA GLU A 1110 -24.73 -32.56 25.49
C GLU A 1110 -24.62 -34.04 25.80
N ALA A 1111 -24.70 -34.37 27.08
CA ALA A 1111 -24.87 -35.72 27.60
C ALA A 1111 -26.32 -35.88 28.09
N VAL A 1112 -27.00 -36.93 27.66
CA VAL A 1112 -28.40 -37.20 27.99
C VAL A 1112 -28.48 -38.42 28.89
N ILE A 1113 -29.02 -38.25 30.08
CA ILE A 1113 -29.30 -39.33 31.02
C ILE A 1113 -30.79 -39.61 30.98
N THR A 1114 -31.19 -40.85 30.73
CA THR A 1114 -32.57 -41.30 30.87
C THR A 1114 -32.65 -42.32 31.98
N TYR A 1115 -33.70 -42.26 32.80
CA TYR A 1115 -33.90 -43.17 33.93
C TYR A 1115 -35.35 -43.59 34.02
N ARG A 1116 -35.59 -44.81 34.50
CA ARG A 1116 -36.94 -45.39 34.61
C ARG A 1116 -37.04 -46.39 35.77
N ASN A 1117 -38.17 -46.36 36.48
CA ASN A 1117 -38.55 -47.45 37.38
C ASN A 1117 -39.24 -48.57 36.60
N THR A 1118 -38.57 -49.69 36.43
CA THR A 1118 -39.11 -50.90 35.76
C THR A 1118 -39.73 -51.90 36.74
N GLY A 1119 -39.62 -51.65 38.05
CA GLY A 1119 -40.21 -52.47 39.11
C GLY A 1119 -41.65 -52.06 39.46
N ASN A 1120 -42.23 -52.76 40.44
CA ASN A 1120 -43.65 -52.63 40.81
C ASN A 1120 -43.90 -51.98 42.18
N THR A 1121 -42.90 -51.37 42.81
CA THR A 1121 -43.08 -50.44 43.95
C THR A 1121 -42.43 -49.11 43.64
N ASP A 1122 -42.78 -48.09 44.40
CA ASP A 1122 -42.16 -46.77 44.30
C ASP A 1122 -40.65 -46.83 44.59
N ILE A 1123 -39.89 -45.96 43.91
CA ILE A 1123 -38.50 -45.64 44.24
C ILE A 1123 -38.48 -44.14 44.58
N PRO A 1124 -37.85 -43.72 45.70
CA PRO A 1124 -37.55 -42.31 45.93
C PRO A 1124 -36.77 -41.72 44.76
N ALA A 1125 -36.97 -40.44 44.42
CA ALA A 1125 -36.27 -39.83 43.29
C ALA A 1125 -34.74 -39.95 43.50
N PRO A 1126 -33.99 -40.68 42.66
CA PRO A 1126 -32.58 -40.93 42.91
C PRO A 1126 -31.73 -39.67 42.68
N LEU A 1127 -30.86 -39.33 43.63
CA LEU A 1127 -29.80 -38.35 43.43
C LEU A 1127 -28.65 -38.97 42.63
N PHE A 1128 -28.49 -38.48 41.42
CA PHE A 1128 -27.42 -38.87 40.51
C PHE A 1128 -26.23 -37.92 40.64
N THR A 1129 -25.03 -38.48 40.54
CA THR A 1129 -23.78 -37.73 40.30
C THR A 1129 -23.19 -38.22 38.98
N LEU A 1130 -23.05 -37.31 38.01
CA LEU A 1130 -22.33 -37.55 36.78
C LEU A 1130 -20.96 -36.87 36.87
N THR A 1131 -19.89 -37.64 36.67
CA THR A 1131 -18.52 -37.12 36.56
C THR A 1131 -17.97 -37.40 35.17
N ALA A 1132 -17.11 -36.51 34.68
CA ALA A 1132 -16.37 -36.71 33.44
C ALA A 1132 -14.88 -36.48 33.65
N ASP A 1133 -14.05 -37.41 33.17
CA ASP A 1133 -12.62 -37.17 33.05
C ASP A 1133 -12.35 -36.35 31.79
N ASN A 1134 -11.54 -35.30 31.91
CA ASN A 1134 -11.16 -34.40 30.82
C ASN A 1134 -12.31 -33.63 30.14
N ALA A 1135 -13.40 -33.40 30.88
CA ALA A 1135 -14.46 -32.50 30.45
C ALA A 1135 -15.03 -31.72 31.63
N GLU A 1136 -15.49 -30.51 31.35
CA GLU A 1136 -16.20 -29.67 32.32
C GLU A 1136 -17.68 -29.64 31.97
N PHE A 1137 -18.53 -29.54 32.99
CA PHE A 1137 -19.98 -29.46 32.84
C PHE A 1137 -20.50 -28.03 33.02
N ARG A 1138 -21.63 -27.76 32.40
CA ARG A 1138 -22.41 -26.53 32.60
C ARG A 1138 -23.86 -26.88 32.86
N GLN A 1139 -24.40 -26.35 33.95
CA GLN A 1139 -25.81 -26.54 34.30
C GLN A 1139 -26.74 -25.81 33.31
N PRO A 1140 -27.96 -26.34 33.08
CA PRO A 1140 -28.98 -25.64 32.30
C PRO A 1140 -29.25 -24.23 32.86
N GLY A 1141 -29.00 -23.20 32.05
CA GLY A 1141 -29.22 -21.80 32.43
C GLY A 1141 -28.01 -21.06 33.01
N GLN A 1142 -26.84 -21.71 33.15
CA GLN A 1142 -25.59 -21.03 33.48
C GLN A 1142 -24.79 -20.65 32.24
N SER A 1143 -24.02 -19.56 32.32
CA SER A 1143 -23.15 -19.09 31.22
C SER A 1143 -21.81 -19.83 31.18
N GLU A 1144 -21.28 -20.25 32.34
CA GLU A 1144 -19.92 -20.78 32.50
C GLU A 1144 -19.91 -22.30 32.75
N PHE A 1145 -18.85 -22.96 32.28
CA PHE A 1145 -18.55 -24.35 32.65
C PHE A 1145 -17.81 -24.35 33.98
N ASN A 1146 -18.28 -25.17 34.93
CA ASN A 1146 -17.72 -25.18 36.28
C ASN A 1146 -17.59 -26.62 36.78
N GLY A 1147 -16.35 -27.08 36.86
CA GLY A 1147 -15.99 -28.38 37.38
C GLY A 1147 -16.34 -29.54 36.46
N ASN A 1148 -15.92 -30.73 36.87
CA ASN A 1148 -16.04 -31.97 36.11
C ASN A 1148 -17.07 -32.96 36.69
N SER A 1149 -17.92 -32.46 37.59
CA SER A 1149 -18.94 -33.22 38.30
C SER A 1149 -20.22 -32.41 38.42
N ILE A 1150 -21.37 -33.05 38.21
CA ILE A 1150 -22.70 -32.45 38.38
C ILE A 1150 -23.63 -33.41 39.12
N GLN A 1151 -24.46 -32.86 40.01
CA GLN A 1151 -25.51 -33.59 40.70
C GLN A 1151 -26.90 -33.16 40.21
N PHE A 1152 -27.80 -34.12 40.07
CA PHE A 1152 -29.20 -33.85 39.70
C PHE A 1152 -30.14 -34.91 40.28
N LEU A 1153 -31.40 -34.52 40.47
CA LEU A 1153 -32.44 -35.39 41.01
C LEU A 1153 -33.26 -36.05 39.89
N GLY A 1154 -33.43 -37.38 39.98
CA GLY A 1154 -34.21 -38.17 39.04
C GLY A 1154 -35.72 -38.09 39.26
N ILE A 1155 -36.33 -36.94 38.97
CA ILE A 1155 -37.73 -36.64 39.30
C ILE A 1155 -38.77 -37.30 38.37
N ASN A 1156 -40.01 -37.41 38.86
CA ASN A 1156 -41.18 -37.76 38.05
C ASN A 1156 -41.92 -36.51 37.53
N ASN A 1157 -41.83 -36.25 36.23
CA ASN A 1157 -42.40 -35.05 35.60
C ASN A 1157 -43.92 -35.07 35.37
N THR A 1158 -44.60 -36.16 35.74
CA THR A 1158 -46.05 -36.36 35.44
C THR A 1158 -46.87 -36.68 36.68
N GLY A 1159 -46.28 -36.54 37.86
CA GLY A 1159 -46.91 -36.84 39.14
C GLY A 1159 -46.15 -36.18 40.27
N GLN A 1160 -45.98 -36.91 41.37
CA GLN A 1160 -45.19 -36.44 42.51
C GLN A 1160 -43.70 -36.48 42.17
N ALA A 1161 -43.06 -35.32 42.01
CA ALA A 1161 -41.68 -35.23 41.52
C ALA A 1161 -40.66 -36.01 42.34
N GLY A 1162 -40.80 -36.07 43.67
CA GLY A 1162 -39.89 -36.83 44.54
C GLY A 1162 -40.06 -38.35 44.53
N ILE A 1163 -40.98 -38.90 43.73
CA ILE A 1163 -41.26 -40.35 43.70
C ILE A 1163 -41.34 -40.86 42.25
N LEU A 1164 -40.49 -41.83 41.92
CA LEU A 1164 -40.59 -42.63 40.70
C LEU A 1164 -41.53 -43.81 40.94
N ALA A 1165 -42.81 -43.61 40.65
CA ALA A 1165 -43.81 -44.68 40.67
C ALA A 1165 -43.52 -45.76 39.60
N PRO A 1166 -44.06 -46.98 39.72
CA PRO A 1166 -43.88 -48.04 38.72
C PRO A 1166 -44.13 -47.58 37.28
N GLY A 1167 -43.14 -47.78 36.42
CA GLY A 1167 -43.19 -47.39 35.01
C GLY A 1167 -42.84 -45.93 34.71
N ALA A 1168 -42.73 -45.07 35.73
CA ALA A 1168 -42.33 -43.66 35.57
C ALA A 1168 -40.88 -43.57 35.08
N SER A 1169 -40.64 -42.59 34.21
CA SER A 1169 -39.33 -42.31 33.64
C SER A 1169 -39.10 -40.81 33.50
N GLY A 1170 -37.84 -40.41 33.46
CA GLY A 1170 -37.43 -39.03 33.21
C GLY A 1170 -36.11 -38.98 32.45
N SER A 1171 -35.72 -37.77 32.07
CA SER A 1171 -34.43 -37.50 31.43
C SER A 1171 -33.82 -36.22 31.98
N PHE A 1172 -32.48 -36.18 31.99
CA PHE A 1172 -31.69 -35.01 32.35
C PHE A 1172 -30.64 -34.77 31.26
N VAL A 1173 -30.53 -33.52 30.82
CA VAL A 1173 -29.58 -33.10 29.78
C VAL A 1173 -28.58 -32.14 30.40
N VAL A 1174 -27.29 -32.39 30.17
CA VAL A 1174 -26.22 -31.51 30.65
C VAL A 1174 -25.25 -31.20 29.52
N SER A 1175 -24.88 -29.93 29.39
CA SER A 1175 -23.84 -29.50 28.47
C SER A 1175 -22.46 -29.81 29.06
N PHE A 1176 -21.54 -30.30 28.25
CA PHE A 1176 -20.14 -30.50 28.60
C PHE A 1176 -19.22 -29.99 27.49
N ARG A 1177 -17.99 -29.64 27.85
CA ARG A 1177 -16.90 -29.32 26.90
C ARG A 1177 -15.63 -30.11 27.26
N PRO A 1178 -14.87 -30.60 26.27
CA PRO A 1178 -13.54 -31.18 26.52
C PRO A 1178 -12.60 -30.14 27.11
N THR A 1179 -11.73 -30.56 28.04
CA THR A 1179 -10.54 -29.82 28.47
C THR A 1179 -9.38 -30.08 27.50
N ASP A 1180 -8.51 -29.11 27.35
CA ASP A 1180 -7.54 -29.02 26.26
C ASP A 1180 -6.61 -30.22 26.25
N ASN A 1181 -6.57 -30.93 25.12
CA ASN A 1181 -5.73 -32.11 24.85
C ASN A 1181 -6.28 -33.48 25.31
N ALA A 1182 -7.60 -33.64 25.45
CA ALA A 1182 -8.21 -34.93 25.78
C ALA A 1182 -8.40 -35.86 24.56
N ASP A 1183 -7.71 -37.01 24.55
CA ASP A 1183 -7.94 -38.06 23.53
C ASP A 1183 -9.28 -38.81 23.71
N ASN A 1184 -9.74 -38.92 24.95
CA ASN A 1184 -11.01 -39.55 25.33
C ASN A 1184 -11.62 -38.84 26.54
N ILE A 1185 -12.96 -38.80 26.59
CA ILE A 1185 -13.75 -38.38 27.76
C ILE A 1185 -14.49 -39.57 28.30
N ASN A 1186 -14.25 -39.90 29.57
CA ASN A 1186 -14.91 -41.00 30.25
C ASN A 1186 -15.96 -40.46 31.20
N PHE A 1187 -17.22 -40.83 30.97
CA PHE A 1187 -18.32 -40.47 31.86
C PHE A 1187 -18.57 -41.58 32.86
N THR A 1188 -18.72 -41.21 34.13
CA THR A 1188 -19.15 -42.12 35.19
C THR A 1188 -20.42 -41.58 35.82
N LEU A 1189 -21.50 -42.37 35.78
CA LEU A 1189 -22.78 -42.05 36.42
C LEU A 1189 -22.98 -42.93 37.64
N ASN A 1190 -23.12 -42.31 38.81
CA ASN A 1190 -23.33 -42.99 40.08
C ASN A 1190 -24.60 -42.48 40.77
N THR A 1191 -25.32 -43.38 41.42
CA THR A 1191 -26.29 -42.98 42.47
C THR A 1191 -25.55 -42.80 43.79
N VAL A 1192 -25.95 -41.81 44.59
CA VAL A 1192 -25.38 -41.64 45.94
C VAL A 1192 -25.64 -42.90 46.77
N LYS A 1193 -24.61 -43.37 47.49
CA LYS A 1193 -24.73 -44.60 48.29
C LYS A 1193 -25.62 -44.32 49.51
N PRO A 1194 -26.62 -45.19 49.77
CA PRO A 1194 -27.47 -45.03 50.94
C PRO A 1194 -26.69 -45.13 52.25
N GLY A 1195 -27.05 -44.30 53.22
CA GLY A 1195 -26.54 -44.33 54.59
C GLY A 1195 -25.11 -43.81 54.82
N GLU A 1196 -24.47 -43.15 53.85
CA GLU A 1196 -23.17 -42.51 54.05
C GLU A 1196 -23.30 -41.23 54.92
N THR A 1197 -22.35 -41.02 55.82
CA THR A 1197 -22.34 -39.82 56.68
C THR A 1197 -21.84 -38.60 55.91
N ILE A 1198 -22.59 -37.49 55.95
CA ILE A 1198 -22.19 -36.22 55.35
C ILE A 1198 -21.40 -35.40 56.38
N ASP A 1199 -20.16 -35.03 56.05
CA ASP A 1199 -19.36 -34.12 56.87
C ASP A 1199 -19.67 -32.66 56.51
N TRP A 1200 -20.75 -32.13 57.08
CA TRP A 1200 -21.15 -30.74 56.89
C TRP A 1200 -20.11 -29.73 57.38
N ASN A 1201 -19.20 -30.11 58.29
CA ASN A 1201 -18.20 -29.16 58.79
C ASN A 1201 -17.14 -28.84 57.74
N ALA A 1202 -16.85 -29.77 56.82
CA ALA A 1202 -15.86 -29.57 55.76
C ALA A 1202 -16.19 -28.42 54.80
N ILE A 1203 -17.49 -28.11 54.62
CA ILE A 1203 -17.97 -27.06 53.71
C ILE A 1203 -18.56 -25.85 54.43
N LYS A 1204 -18.62 -25.87 55.76
CA LYS A 1204 -19.30 -24.86 56.57
C LYS A 1204 -18.72 -23.46 56.40
N ASP A 1205 -17.39 -23.35 56.41
CA ASP A 1205 -16.72 -22.05 56.37
C ASP A 1205 -16.69 -21.47 54.95
N SER A 1206 -16.49 -22.31 53.93
CA SER A 1206 -16.53 -21.89 52.51
C SER A 1206 -17.93 -21.51 52.03
N SER A 1207 -18.98 -22.01 52.68
CA SER A 1207 -20.37 -21.70 52.32
C SER A 1207 -20.91 -20.43 53.00
N LYS A 1208 -20.11 -19.76 53.85
CA LYS A 1208 -20.55 -18.59 54.60
C LYS A 1208 -20.57 -17.34 53.71
N PRO A 1209 -21.72 -16.64 53.57
CA PRO A 1209 -21.77 -15.35 52.90
C PRO A 1209 -21.04 -14.25 53.70
N ASP A 1210 -20.28 -13.40 53.00
CA ASP A 1210 -19.49 -12.30 53.61
C ASP A 1210 -20.35 -11.32 54.42
N SER A 1211 -21.63 -11.18 54.08
CA SER A 1211 -22.58 -10.26 54.71
C SER A 1211 -23.16 -10.75 56.04
N ILE A 1212 -22.92 -12.00 56.44
CA ILE A 1212 -23.50 -12.62 57.64
C ILE A 1212 -22.44 -12.74 58.74
N SER A 1213 -22.76 -12.31 59.96
CA SER A 1213 -21.87 -12.48 61.11
C SER A 1213 -21.64 -13.96 61.43
N THR A 1214 -20.46 -14.33 61.93
CA THR A 1214 -20.12 -15.73 62.23
C THR A 1214 -21.11 -16.39 63.19
N ASP A 1215 -21.63 -15.67 64.19
CA ASP A 1215 -22.61 -16.21 65.14
C ASP A 1215 -23.99 -16.47 64.50
N SER A 1216 -24.42 -15.58 63.61
CA SER A 1216 -25.66 -15.76 62.85
C SER A 1216 -25.52 -16.92 61.87
N TRP A 1217 -24.38 -17.00 61.17
CA TRP A 1217 -24.07 -18.11 60.27
C TRP A 1217 -24.05 -19.45 60.99
N ASN A 1218 -23.40 -19.53 62.16
CA ASN A 1218 -23.39 -20.74 62.98
C ASN A 1218 -24.80 -21.19 63.37
N THR A 1219 -25.69 -20.25 63.70
CA THR A 1219 -27.08 -20.55 64.04
C THR A 1219 -27.87 -21.06 62.82
N ILE A 1220 -27.73 -20.39 61.68
CA ILE A 1220 -28.37 -20.78 60.41
C ILE A 1220 -27.88 -22.17 59.97
N TRP A 1221 -26.56 -22.40 60.00
CA TRP A 1221 -25.94 -23.67 59.61
C TRP A 1221 -26.37 -24.83 60.49
N ASN A 1222 -26.46 -24.61 61.80
CA ASN A 1222 -26.95 -25.63 62.73
C ASN A 1222 -28.43 -25.96 62.50
N ASN A 1223 -29.26 -24.96 62.18
CA ASN A 1223 -30.66 -25.20 61.85
C ASN A 1223 -30.79 -25.98 60.53
N PHE A 1224 -30.02 -25.60 59.51
CA PHE A 1224 -29.97 -26.29 58.23
C PHE A 1224 -29.56 -27.77 58.39
N THR A 1225 -28.40 -28.02 58.99
CA THR A 1225 -27.89 -29.39 59.19
C THR A 1225 -28.80 -30.24 60.09
N SER A 1226 -29.48 -29.64 61.07
CA SER A 1226 -30.48 -30.34 61.89
C SER A 1226 -31.75 -30.67 61.11
N SER A 1227 -32.17 -29.83 60.16
CA SER A 1227 -33.34 -30.07 59.31
C SER A 1227 -33.08 -31.11 58.22
N VAL A 1228 -31.86 -31.13 57.67
CA VAL A 1228 -31.44 -32.03 56.59
C VAL A 1228 -30.94 -33.38 57.11
N GLY A 1229 -30.37 -33.40 58.33
CA GLY A 1229 -29.70 -34.57 58.89
C GLY A 1229 -28.29 -34.78 58.34
N ASN A 1230 -27.59 -35.80 58.84
CA ASN A 1230 -26.16 -36.02 58.58
C ASN A 1230 -25.89 -37.26 57.72
N THR A 1231 -26.88 -37.75 57.00
CA THR A 1231 -26.75 -38.94 56.15
C THR A 1231 -27.23 -38.63 54.74
N THR A 1232 -26.70 -39.33 53.75
CA THR A 1232 -27.15 -39.22 52.36
C THR A 1232 -28.64 -39.55 52.20
N ASP A 1233 -29.17 -40.49 53.00
CA ASP A 1233 -30.60 -40.83 53.02
C ASP A 1233 -31.48 -39.67 53.52
N SER A 1234 -31.04 -38.97 54.58
CA SER A 1234 -31.79 -37.84 55.12
C SER A 1234 -31.74 -36.62 54.19
N TYR A 1235 -30.60 -36.42 53.52
CA TYR A 1235 -30.46 -35.38 52.49
C TYR A 1235 -31.36 -35.63 51.27
N GLN A 1236 -31.34 -36.87 50.75
CA GLN A 1236 -32.22 -37.30 49.67
C GLN A 1236 -33.69 -37.08 50.01
N ALA A 1237 -34.12 -37.46 51.22
CA ALA A 1237 -35.51 -37.32 51.63
C ALA A 1237 -35.99 -35.87 51.63
N VAL A 1238 -35.13 -34.91 52.02
CA VAL A 1238 -35.46 -33.48 51.95
C VAL A 1238 -35.55 -32.99 50.50
N LEU A 1239 -34.68 -33.46 49.62
CA LEU A 1239 -34.76 -33.13 48.19
C LEU A 1239 -36.03 -33.67 47.55
N ASP A 1240 -36.44 -34.91 47.89
CA ASP A 1240 -37.67 -35.52 47.39
C ASP A 1240 -38.92 -34.75 47.84
N GLU A 1241 -38.93 -34.32 49.10
CA GLU A 1241 -40.00 -33.52 49.68
C GLU A 1241 -40.08 -32.14 49.00
N ASN A 1242 -38.94 -31.45 48.85
CA ASN A 1242 -38.88 -30.15 48.20
C ASN A 1242 -39.28 -30.21 46.72
N ALA A 1243 -38.79 -31.21 45.98
CA ALA A 1243 -39.16 -31.41 44.59
C ALA A 1243 -40.67 -31.67 44.46
N THR A 1244 -41.22 -32.49 45.35
CA THR A 1244 -42.68 -32.71 45.43
C THR A 1244 -43.44 -31.41 45.69
N TYR A 1245 -42.98 -30.60 46.65
CA TYR A 1245 -43.63 -29.34 46.99
C TYR A 1245 -43.58 -28.35 45.81
N LEU A 1246 -42.43 -28.20 45.16
CA LEU A 1246 -42.29 -27.35 43.99
C LEU A 1246 -43.18 -27.80 42.83
N SER A 1247 -43.33 -29.11 42.62
CA SER A 1247 -44.25 -29.63 41.59
C SER A 1247 -45.72 -29.26 41.86
N GLN A 1248 -46.15 -29.14 43.13
CA GLN A 1248 -47.49 -28.66 43.48
C GLN A 1248 -47.68 -27.18 43.15
N LEU A 1249 -46.59 -26.41 43.09
CA LEU A 1249 -46.59 -25.02 42.64
C LEU A 1249 -46.42 -24.89 41.11
N GLY A 1250 -46.43 -26.02 40.38
CA GLY A 1250 -46.24 -26.07 38.93
C GLY A 1250 -44.78 -26.08 38.46
N ASN A 1251 -43.81 -26.19 39.38
CA ASN A 1251 -42.39 -26.16 39.06
C ASN A 1251 -41.75 -27.54 39.22
N TYR A 1252 -41.54 -28.24 38.10
CA TYR A 1252 -40.80 -29.50 38.06
C TYR A 1252 -39.32 -29.20 37.79
N THR A 1253 -38.46 -29.41 38.77
CA THR A 1253 -37.01 -29.16 38.64
C THR A 1253 -36.19 -30.35 39.13
N SER A 1254 -35.22 -30.75 38.32
CA SER A 1254 -34.18 -31.74 38.67
C SER A 1254 -32.91 -31.09 39.22
N ASP A 1255 -32.85 -29.76 39.22
CA ASP A 1255 -31.74 -28.97 39.75
C ASP A 1255 -31.75 -29.02 41.28
N VAL A 1256 -30.70 -29.61 41.85
CA VAL A 1256 -30.54 -29.76 43.31
C VAL A 1256 -30.05 -28.49 44.00
N SER A 1257 -29.65 -27.47 43.23
CA SER A 1257 -29.24 -26.17 43.77
C SER A 1257 -30.41 -25.20 43.99
N LYS A 1258 -31.57 -25.49 43.37
CA LYS A 1258 -32.84 -24.77 43.53
C LYS A 1258 -33.68 -25.44 44.61
#